data_AF-A0AAW6IIQ0-F1
#
_entry.id   AF-A0AAW6IIQ0-F1
#
_cell.length_a   1.000
_cell.length_b   1.000
_cell.length_c   1.000
_cell.angle_alpha   90.00
_cell.angle_beta   90.00
_cell.angle_gamma   90.00
#
_symmetry.space_group_name_H-M   'P 1'
#
loop_
_entity.id
_entity.type
_entity.pdbx_description
1 polymer ?
#
loop_
_entity_poly.entity_id
_entity_poly.type
_entity_poly.pdbx_seq_one_letter_code
_entity_poly.pdbx_strand_id
1 'polypeptide(L)'
;MRKHLILMTVAATLLTSCGGSKTTTAEAEKFDYTVEQFADLQILRYKVPGFEELTLKQKELIYYLTEAALEGRDILFDQNGKYNLRIRRMLEAVYTNYQGDKTTPDFKNMEVYLKRVWFSNGIHHHYGTEKFVPNFSQEFLKQAVLGLDAKLLPLEKGQTADQLCAELFPVIFDPAVMPKRVNQADGEDLVLTSACNYYDGVTQKEAERFYSDMKDPKDETPVSYGLNSRLVKENGKLTEKVWKVGGLYTQAIEKIVYWLKKAEGVAENEAQKAVITKLIQFYETGNLKDFDEYAILWVKDLDSRIDFVNGFTESYGDPLGMKASWESLVNFKDLESTHRTEIISSNAQWFEDHSPVDKSFKKEKVKGVSAKVITAAILAGDLYPATAIGINLPNANWIRAHHGSKSVTIGNITDAYNKAAHGNGFNEEFVYSDAEIQLIDAYSDLTDELHTDLHECLGHGSGKLLPGVDPDALKAYGSTIEEARADLFGLYYVADPKLVELGLLSSPDAYKAQYYTYLMNGLMTQLVRIEPGNSVEEAHMRNRQLIARWVFEKGAADKAVELVKKDGKTYVVINDYQKVRQLFGELLAEIQRIKSTGDFEGARTLVENYAVKVDPALHAEVLERYKKLNLAPYKGFVNPKYELVTDENGTVTDVTVSYDEGYVEQMLRYSTDYSPLPSINN
;
A
#
# COMPACT_ATOMS: atom_id res chain seq x y z
N MET A 1 31.67 51.81 -60.86
CA MET A 1 33.08 51.73 -61.30
C MET A 1 33.99 51.75 -60.08
N ARG A 2 34.89 50.75 -59.96
CA ARG A 2 36.23 50.71 -59.32
C ARG A 2 36.64 51.94 -58.48
N LYS A 3 37.34 51.88 -57.33
CA LYS A 3 38.30 50.94 -56.69
C LYS A 3 38.75 51.69 -55.40
N HIS A 4 38.88 51.15 -54.18
CA HIS A 4 39.94 50.33 -53.55
C HIS A 4 39.68 50.48 -52.01
N LEU A 5 39.91 49.53 -51.09
CA LEU A 5 41.20 49.09 -50.55
C LEU A 5 40.96 47.95 -49.51
N ILE A 6 41.71 46.85 -49.66
CA ILE A 6 42.36 45.96 -48.65
C ILE A 6 41.56 45.41 -47.45
N LEU A 7 41.48 44.07 -47.35
CA LEU A 7 41.77 43.33 -46.11
C LEU A 7 42.34 41.92 -46.45
N MET A 8 43.54 41.62 -45.94
CA MET A 8 44.22 40.31 -46.01
C MET A 8 43.60 39.34 -44.97
N THR A 9 43.11 38.16 -45.35
CA THR A 9 43.78 36.82 -45.30
C THR A 9 44.49 36.45 -43.99
N VAL A 10 43.98 35.44 -43.29
CA VAL A 10 44.77 34.27 -42.80
C VAL A 10 43.91 33.01 -42.94
N ALA A 11 44.54 31.96 -43.45
CA ALA A 11 43.98 30.66 -43.82
C ALA A 11 44.01 29.65 -42.67
N ALA A 12 43.16 28.61 -42.75
CA ALA A 12 43.45 27.29 -42.20
C ALA A 12 42.72 26.20 -43.01
N THR A 13 43.50 25.34 -43.65
CA THR A 13 43.09 24.14 -44.40
C THR A 13 43.30 22.87 -43.56
N LEU A 14 42.24 22.05 -43.47
CA LEU A 14 42.20 20.58 -43.73
C LEU A 14 43.06 19.58 -42.90
N LEU A 15 42.37 18.69 -42.16
CA LEU A 15 42.31 17.20 -42.29
C LEU A 15 42.42 16.35 -40.98
N THR A 16 41.34 15.57 -40.77
CA THR A 16 41.22 14.19 -40.24
C THR A 16 41.50 13.83 -38.78
N SER A 17 40.46 13.31 -38.11
CA SER A 17 40.51 12.04 -37.36
C SER A 17 39.11 11.42 -37.28
N CYS A 18 39.02 10.10 -37.51
CA CYS A 18 37.81 9.29 -37.40
C CYS A 18 37.35 9.15 -35.94
N GLY A 19 36.04 9.06 -35.72
CA GLY A 19 35.44 8.65 -34.45
C GLY A 19 33.93 8.51 -34.64
N GLY A 20 33.43 7.28 -34.62
CA GLY A 20 32.04 6.95 -34.91
C GLY A 20 31.04 7.75 -34.07
N SER A 21 30.01 8.27 -34.72
CA SER A 21 28.86 8.86 -34.04
C SER A 21 28.16 7.76 -33.26
N LYS A 22 28.28 7.77 -31.93
CA LYS A 22 27.25 7.22 -31.06
C LYS A 22 25.98 8.00 -31.36
N THR A 23 25.00 7.34 -31.96
CA THR A 23 23.61 7.77 -31.97
C THR A 23 23.21 7.95 -30.50
N THR A 24 23.14 9.20 -30.05
CA THR A 24 22.51 9.54 -28.78
C THR A 24 21.02 9.29 -28.93
N THR A 25 20.51 8.32 -28.16
CA THR A 25 19.09 8.02 -27.91
C THR A 25 18.41 9.20 -27.21
N ALA A 26 18.24 10.30 -27.94
CA ALA A 26 17.44 11.46 -27.55
C ALA A 26 16.14 11.51 -28.37
N GLU A 27 15.44 10.37 -28.39
CA GLU A 27 14.00 10.24 -28.67
C GLU A 27 13.48 9.17 -27.68
N ALA A 28 13.55 9.49 -26.38
CA ALA A 28 12.77 8.75 -25.40
C ALA A 28 11.34 9.27 -25.48
N GLU A 29 10.41 8.44 -25.95
CA GLU A 29 8.98 8.72 -25.89
C GLU A 29 8.60 9.20 -24.49
N LYS A 30 7.87 10.32 -24.42
CA LYS A 30 7.37 10.90 -23.18
C LYS A 30 6.38 9.91 -22.54
N PHE A 31 6.83 9.13 -21.57
CA PHE A 31 5.97 8.20 -20.83
C PHE A 31 5.00 8.98 -19.94
N ASP A 32 3.70 8.77 -20.14
CA ASP A 32 2.65 9.41 -19.35
C ASP A 32 2.34 8.59 -18.11
N TYR A 33 2.69 9.10 -16.92
CA TYR A 33 2.41 8.43 -15.65
C TYR A 33 0.94 8.53 -15.25
N THR A 34 0.15 9.44 -15.85
CA THR A 34 -1.26 9.61 -15.53
C THR A 34 -2.13 8.82 -16.52
N VAL A 35 -3.13 8.11 -16.01
CA VAL A 35 -4.06 7.31 -16.85
C VAL A 35 -5.43 7.98 -16.90
N GLU A 36 -6.08 8.15 -15.76
CA GLU A 36 -7.35 8.85 -15.66
C GLU A 36 -7.63 9.35 -14.24
N GLN A 37 -8.68 10.16 -14.07
CA GLN A 37 -9.15 10.64 -12.78
C GLN A 37 -10.68 10.56 -12.72
N PHE A 38 -11.22 10.03 -11.62
CA PHE A 38 -12.67 9.96 -11.37
C PHE A 38 -12.95 9.97 -9.86
N ALA A 39 -14.09 10.53 -9.47
CA ALA A 39 -14.40 10.76 -8.05
C ALA A 39 -13.22 11.43 -7.32
N ASP A 40 -12.70 10.80 -6.29
CA ASP A 40 -11.58 11.18 -5.44
C ASP A 40 -10.30 10.36 -5.73
N LEU A 41 -10.27 9.66 -6.86
CA LEU A 41 -9.23 8.71 -7.25
C LEU A 41 -8.52 9.16 -8.53
N GLN A 42 -7.18 9.10 -8.54
CA GLN A 42 -6.37 9.24 -9.74
C GLN A 42 -5.66 7.92 -10.03
N ILE A 43 -5.79 7.46 -11.25
CA ILE A 43 -5.11 6.27 -11.75
C ILE A 43 -3.80 6.70 -12.41
N LEU A 44 -2.72 6.11 -11.93
CA LEU A 44 -1.37 6.27 -12.42
C LEU A 44 -0.90 4.98 -13.10
N ARG A 45 0.28 5.00 -13.69
CA ARG A 45 1.01 3.82 -14.16
C ARG A 45 2.47 3.89 -13.72
N TYR A 46 3.15 2.76 -13.69
CA TYR A 46 4.57 2.67 -13.34
C TYR A 46 5.35 1.92 -14.42
N LYS A 47 6.64 2.22 -14.52
CA LYS A 47 7.59 1.45 -15.36
C LYS A 47 8.18 0.29 -14.57
N VAL A 48 8.73 -0.69 -15.27
CA VAL A 48 9.46 -1.83 -14.69
C VAL A 48 10.94 -1.76 -15.11
N PRO A 49 11.71 -0.76 -14.65
CA PRO A 49 13.10 -0.56 -15.07
C PRO A 49 13.97 -1.78 -14.78
N GLY A 50 14.83 -2.15 -15.74
CA GLY A 50 15.75 -3.28 -15.63
C GLY A 50 15.12 -4.64 -15.99
N PHE A 51 13.85 -4.70 -16.38
CA PHE A 51 13.18 -5.94 -16.80
C PHE A 51 13.80 -6.51 -18.09
N GLU A 52 14.13 -5.67 -19.06
CA GLU A 52 14.68 -6.10 -20.35
C GLU A 52 16.09 -6.71 -20.22
N GLU A 53 16.80 -6.39 -19.14
CA GLU A 53 18.15 -6.89 -18.84
C GLU A 53 18.14 -8.27 -18.16
N LEU A 54 16.98 -8.74 -17.71
CA LEU A 54 16.83 -10.04 -17.07
C LEU A 54 17.03 -11.17 -18.08
N THR A 55 17.59 -12.28 -17.61
CA THR A 55 17.69 -13.50 -18.41
C THR A 55 16.30 -14.03 -18.77
N LEU A 56 16.18 -14.78 -19.87
CA LEU A 56 14.89 -15.37 -20.27
C LEU A 56 14.23 -16.18 -19.14
N LYS A 57 15.02 -17.00 -18.42
CA LYS A 57 14.53 -17.80 -17.29
C LYS A 57 14.01 -16.93 -16.14
N GLN A 58 14.66 -15.79 -15.87
CA GLN A 58 14.19 -14.82 -14.87
C GLN A 58 12.88 -14.15 -15.31
N LYS A 59 12.77 -13.78 -16.59
CA LYS A 59 11.52 -13.23 -17.12
C LYS A 59 10.38 -14.23 -17.06
N GLU A 60 10.62 -15.50 -17.39
CA GLU A 60 9.65 -16.59 -17.24
C GLU A 60 9.21 -16.77 -15.78
N LEU A 61 10.15 -16.71 -14.83
CA LEU A 61 9.83 -16.76 -13.41
C LEU A 61 8.92 -15.60 -13.00
N ILE A 62 9.26 -14.36 -13.40
CA ILE A 62 8.40 -13.20 -13.17
C ILE A 62 7.02 -13.44 -13.79
N TYR A 63 6.95 -13.83 -15.05
CA TYR A 63 5.68 -14.10 -15.73
C TYR A 63 4.80 -15.06 -14.92
N TYR A 64 5.31 -16.25 -14.55
CA TYR A 64 4.52 -17.21 -13.78
C TYR A 64 4.11 -16.71 -12.39
N LEU A 65 4.99 -15.99 -11.70
CA LEU A 65 4.63 -15.36 -10.42
C LEU A 65 3.56 -14.28 -10.61
N THR A 66 3.61 -13.52 -11.71
CA THR A 66 2.61 -12.47 -12.00
C THR A 66 1.25 -13.08 -12.32
N GLU A 67 1.21 -14.19 -13.05
CA GLU A 67 -0.03 -14.94 -13.28
C GLU A 67 -0.60 -15.49 -11.96
N ALA A 68 0.25 -16.03 -11.08
CA ALA A 68 -0.17 -16.46 -9.74
C ALA A 68 -0.71 -15.30 -8.89
N ALA A 69 -0.22 -14.07 -9.09
CA ALA A 69 -0.70 -12.89 -8.41
C ALA A 69 -2.10 -12.47 -8.90
N LEU A 70 -2.32 -12.43 -10.21
CA LEU A 70 -3.58 -11.92 -10.77
C LEU A 70 -4.79 -12.83 -10.43
N GLU A 71 -4.59 -14.14 -10.32
CA GLU A 71 -5.64 -15.12 -10.00
C GLU A 71 -6.25 -14.94 -8.60
N GLY A 72 -5.58 -14.22 -7.70
CA GLY A 72 -6.06 -13.97 -6.34
C GLY A 72 -7.02 -12.78 -6.20
N ARG A 73 -7.26 -11.98 -7.25
CA ARG A 73 -8.10 -10.78 -7.18
C ARG A 73 -9.48 -11.03 -6.55
N ASP A 74 -10.15 -12.10 -6.97
CA ASP A 74 -11.50 -12.40 -6.51
C ASP A 74 -11.57 -12.77 -5.02
N ILE A 75 -10.47 -13.29 -4.45
CA ILE A 75 -10.38 -13.62 -3.02
C ILE A 75 -10.61 -12.35 -2.19
N LEU A 76 -9.90 -11.27 -2.53
CA LEU A 76 -10.02 -10.00 -1.79
C LEU A 76 -11.42 -9.39 -1.91
N PHE A 77 -12.03 -9.44 -3.10
CA PHE A 77 -13.40 -8.94 -3.27
C PHE A 77 -14.36 -9.64 -2.30
N ASP A 78 -14.29 -10.97 -2.19
CA ASP A 78 -15.14 -11.74 -1.29
C ASP A 78 -14.78 -11.52 0.19
N GLN A 79 -13.50 -11.40 0.54
CA GLN A 79 -13.03 -11.03 1.88
C GLN A 79 -13.55 -9.67 2.32
N ASN A 80 -13.60 -8.68 1.42
CA ASN A 80 -14.11 -7.34 1.71
C ASN A 80 -15.64 -7.28 1.86
N GLY A 81 -16.36 -8.37 1.54
CA GLY A 81 -17.81 -8.42 1.70
C GLY A 81 -18.47 -9.49 0.83
N LYS A 82 -19.36 -10.29 1.43
CA LYS A 82 -20.01 -11.45 0.79
C LYS A 82 -20.83 -11.15 -0.47
N TYR A 83 -21.23 -9.89 -0.68
CA TYR A 83 -22.00 -9.47 -1.86
C TYR A 83 -21.13 -8.85 -2.95
N ASN A 84 -19.86 -8.55 -2.69
CA ASN A 84 -19.02 -7.76 -3.58
C ASN A 84 -18.84 -8.41 -4.96
N LEU A 85 -18.62 -9.74 -5.03
CA LEU A 85 -18.50 -10.43 -6.31
C LEU A 85 -19.79 -10.37 -7.13
N ARG A 86 -20.97 -10.53 -6.49
CA ARG A 86 -22.26 -10.42 -7.17
C ARG A 86 -22.52 -8.98 -7.65
N ILE A 87 -22.25 -7.99 -6.81
CA ILE A 87 -22.44 -6.57 -7.16
C ILE A 87 -21.52 -6.19 -8.31
N ARG A 88 -20.23 -6.50 -8.22
CA ARG A 88 -19.24 -6.27 -9.29
C ARG A 88 -19.71 -6.89 -10.61
N ARG A 89 -19.98 -8.21 -10.63
CA ARG A 89 -20.34 -8.93 -11.86
C ARG A 89 -21.66 -8.45 -12.47
N MET A 90 -22.64 -8.10 -11.64
CA MET A 90 -23.90 -7.50 -12.11
C MET A 90 -23.64 -6.14 -12.79
N LEU A 91 -22.86 -5.26 -12.16
CA LEU A 91 -22.54 -3.95 -12.71
C LEU A 91 -21.66 -4.04 -13.97
N GLU A 92 -20.71 -4.97 -14.00
CA GLU A 92 -19.88 -5.28 -15.18
C GLU A 92 -20.75 -5.75 -16.35
N ALA A 93 -21.66 -6.71 -16.11
CA ALA A 93 -22.58 -7.21 -17.13
C ALA A 93 -23.46 -6.09 -17.67
N VAL A 94 -23.97 -5.20 -16.81
CA VAL A 94 -24.69 -3.99 -17.25
C VAL A 94 -23.78 -3.10 -18.08
N TYR A 95 -22.60 -2.73 -17.58
CA TYR A 95 -21.69 -1.79 -18.22
C TYR A 95 -21.29 -2.20 -19.65
N THR A 96 -20.90 -3.47 -19.84
CA THR A 96 -20.43 -3.98 -21.13
C THR A 96 -21.56 -4.19 -22.14
N ASN A 97 -22.78 -4.46 -21.66
CA ASN A 97 -23.92 -4.81 -22.53
C ASN A 97 -25.00 -3.72 -22.60
N TYR A 98 -24.81 -2.57 -21.94
CA TYR A 98 -25.81 -1.50 -21.91
C TYR A 98 -26.09 -0.96 -23.31
N GLN A 99 -27.36 -1.09 -23.75
CA GLN A 99 -27.85 -0.64 -25.06
C GLN A 99 -28.50 0.76 -25.02
N GLY A 100 -28.67 1.32 -23.83
CA GLY A 100 -29.20 2.68 -23.66
C GLY A 100 -28.13 3.74 -23.95
N ASP A 101 -28.53 5.01 -23.80
CA ASP A 101 -27.64 6.14 -23.98
C ASP A 101 -26.61 6.26 -22.83
N LYS A 102 -25.34 5.98 -23.16
CA LYS A 102 -24.18 6.03 -22.24
C LYS A 102 -23.77 7.45 -21.85
N THR A 103 -24.40 8.48 -22.42
CA THR A 103 -24.15 9.88 -22.07
C THR A 103 -25.06 10.39 -20.95
N THR A 104 -26.05 9.59 -20.54
CA THR A 104 -26.98 9.96 -19.47
C THR A 104 -26.28 10.06 -18.11
N PRO A 105 -26.71 10.99 -17.22
CA PRO A 105 -26.15 11.11 -15.88
C PRO A 105 -26.18 9.81 -15.06
N ASP A 106 -27.28 9.04 -15.15
CA ASP A 106 -27.40 7.76 -14.45
C ASP A 106 -26.32 6.76 -14.90
N PHE A 107 -26.12 6.58 -16.22
CA PHE A 107 -25.09 5.67 -16.72
C PHE A 107 -23.68 6.16 -16.33
N LYS A 108 -23.41 7.46 -16.43
CA LYS A 108 -22.11 8.03 -16.05
C LYS A 108 -21.82 7.89 -14.55
N ASN A 109 -22.82 8.08 -13.70
CA ASN A 109 -22.66 7.88 -12.26
C ASN A 109 -22.53 6.40 -11.89
N MET A 110 -23.19 5.48 -12.62
CA MET A 110 -22.97 4.04 -12.47
C MET A 110 -21.57 3.62 -12.93
N GLU A 111 -21.07 4.18 -14.04
CA GLU A 111 -19.69 3.99 -14.50
C GLU A 111 -18.68 4.42 -13.44
N VAL A 112 -18.85 5.62 -12.85
CA VAL A 112 -18.00 6.08 -11.74
C VAL A 112 -18.10 5.14 -10.53
N TYR A 113 -19.31 4.69 -10.17
CA TYR A 113 -19.49 3.76 -9.05
C TYR A 113 -18.78 2.43 -9.29
N LEU A 114 -18.91 1.84 -10.50
CA LEU A 114 -18.21 0.62 -10.88
C LEU A 114 -16.68 0.81 -10.84
N LYS A 115 -16.17 1.94 -11.33
CA LYS A 115 -14.74 2.26 -11.24
C LYS A 115 -14.22 2.34 -9.80
N ARG A 116 -15.01 2.90 -8.87
CA ARG A 116 -14.71 2.90 -7.43
C ARG A 116 -14.76 1.50 -6.83
N VAL A 117 -15.71 0.66 -7.26
CA VAL A 117 -15.79 -0.76 -6.86
C VAL A 117 -14.57 -1.55 -7.29
N TRP A 118 -14.10 -1.34 -8.53
CA TRP A 118 -12.84 -1.91 -9.01
C TRP A 118 -11.65 -1.40 -8.20
N PHE A 119 -11.62 -0.11 -7.88
CA PHE A 119 -10.47 0.50 -7.19
C PHE A 119 -10.36 0.02 -5.74
N SER A 120 -11.49 -0.17 -5.08
CA SER A 120 -11.53 -0.46 -3.64
C SER A 120 -11.75 -1.93 -3.33
N ASN A 121 -11.72 -2.79 -4.36
CA ASN A 121 -11.97 -4.23 -4.26
C ASN A 121 -13.27 -4.55 -3.48
N GLY A 122 -14.33 -3.76 -3.70
CA GLY A 122 -15.58 -3.81 -2.93
C GLY A 122 -16.39 -2.52 -2.99
N ILE A 123 -17.54 -2.48 -2.32
CA ILE A 123 -18.48 -1.34 -2.34
C ILE A 123 -18.21 -0.26 -1.27
N HIS A 124 -17.05 -0.34 -0.61
CA HIS A 124 -16.63 0.56 0.45
C HIS A 124 -15.35 1.28 0.03
N HIS A 125 -15.16 2.49 0.54
CA HIS A 125 -13.98 3.27 0.27
C HIS A 125 -12.72 2.56 0.80
N HIS A 126 -11.73 2.36 -0.07
CA HIS A 126 -10.49 1.63 0.25
C HIS A 126 -9.77 2.16 1.51
N TYR A 127 -9.80 3.49 1.71
CA TYR A 127 -9.16 4.18 2.83
C TYR A 127 -10.10 4.42 4.04
N GLY A 128 -11.15 5.23 3.88
CA GLY A 128 -12.08 5.59 4.96
C GLY A 128 -13.07 4.49 5.38
N THR A 129 -13.17 3.40 4.62
CA THR A 129 -14.03 2.22 4.86
C THR A 129 -15.54 2.45 4.80
N GLU A 130 -16.02 3.68 4.59
CA GLU A 130 -17.45 3.96 4.44
C GLU A 130 -18.01 3.39 3.12
N LYS A 131 -19.27 2.98 3.14
CA LYS A 131 -19.93 2.48 1.94
C LYS A 131 -20.16 3.59 0.91
N PHE A 132 -19.96 3.29 -0.36
CA PHE A 132 -20.26 4.23 -1.43
C PHE A 132 -21.74 4.58 -1.51
N VAL A 133 -22.02 5.87 -1.71
CA VAL A 133 -23.36 6.36 -2.04
C VAL A 133 -23.54 6.33 -3.57
N PRO A 134 -24.51 5.57 -4.11
CA PRO A 134 -24.83 5.58 -5.54
C PRO A 134 -25.46 6.92 -5.95
N ASN A 135 -24.92 7.56 -7.00
CA ASN A 135 -25.46 8.81 -7.56
C ASN A 135 -26.33 8.57 -8.82
N PHE A 136 -26.94 7.40 -8.91
CA PHE A 136 -27.86 7.01 -9.98
C PHE A 136 -29.09 6.36 -9.37
N SER A 137 -30.23 6.38 -10.07
CA SER A 137 -31.47 5.88 -9.49
C SER A 137 -31.53 4.36 -9.43
N GLN A 138 -32.17 3.84 -8.37
CA GLN A 138 -32.48 2.42 -8.23
C GLN A 138 -33.34 1.91 -9.40
N GLU A 139 -34.26 2.73 -9.91
CA GLU A 139 -35.12 2.40 -11.06
C GLU A 139 -34.28 2.25 -12.34
N PHE A 140 -33.35 3.17 -12.60
CA PHE A 140 -32.41 3.03 -13.71
C PHE A 140 -31.66 1.70 -13.66
N LEU A 141 -31.06 1.37 -12.50
CA LEU A 141 -30.30 0.14 -12.37
C LEU A 141 -31.21 -1.09 -12.55
N LYS A 142 -32.44 -1.04 -12.02
CA LYS A 142 -33.41 -2.12 -12.19
C LYS A 142 -33.70 -2.39 -13.66
N GLN A 143 -34.04 -1.34 -14.43
CA GLN A 143 -34.33 -1.48 -15.85
C GLN A 143 -33.10 -1.98 -16.64
N ALA A 144 -31.92 -1.47 -16.30
CA ALA A 144 -30.67 -1.91 -16.91
C ALA A 144 -30.39 -3.39 -16.67
N VAL A 145 -30.60 -3.89 -15.44
CA VAL A 145 -30.43 -5.31 -15.08
C VAL A 145 -31.48 -6.19 -15.76
N LEU A 146 -32.76 -5.79 -15.74
CA LEU A 146 -33.86 -6.56 -16.36
C LEU A 146 -33.77 -6.60 -17.89
N GLY A 147 -33.06 -5.64 -18.51
CA GLY A 147 -32.81 -5.60 -19.95
C GLY A 147 -31.71 -6.54 -20.45
N LEU A 148 -30.97 -7.20 -19.55
CA LEU A 148 -29.89 -8.13 -19.92
C LEU A 148 -30.40 -9.56 -20.16
N ASP A 149 -29.65 -10.33 -20.95
CA ASP A 149 -29.76 -11.79 -20.91
C ASP A 149 -29.38 -12.27 -19.51
N ALA A 150 -30.31 -12.97 -18.85
CA ALA A 150 -30.15 -13.52 -17.50
C ALA A 150 -28.90 -14.41 -17.36
N LYS A 151 -28.39 -14.99 -18.45
CA LYS A 151 -27.16 -15.79 -18.46
C LYS A 151 -25.88 -14.99 -18.16
N LEU A 152 -25.93 -13.67 -18.37
CA LEU A 152 -24.82 -12.77 -18.09
C LEU A 152 -24.79 -12.30 -16.63
N LEU A 153 -25.90 -12.51 -15.90
CA LEU A 153 -26.04 -12.07 -14.51
C LEU A 153 -25.50 -13.13 -13.54
N PRO A 154 -24.97 -12.71 -12.37
CA PRO A 154 -24.46 -13.61 -11.34
C PRO A 154 -25.60 -14.24 -10.52
N LEU A 155 -26.49 -14.97 -11.20
CA LEU A 155 -27.67 -15.60 -10.61
C LEU A 155 -27.32 -16.92 -9.94
N GLU A 156 -27.94 -17.17 -8.79
CA GLU A 156 -27.98 -18.50 -8.21
C GLU A 156 -28.86 -19.45 -9.04
N LYS A 157 -28.70 -20.75 -8.79
CA LYS A 157 -29.51 -21.77 -9.48
C LYS A 157 -31.00 -21.54 -9.20
N GLY A 158 -31.73 -21.15 -10.24
CA GLY A 158 -33.17 -20.89 -10.16
C GLY A 158 -33.54 -19.48 -9.69
N GLN A 159 -32.56 -18.61 -9.45
CA GLN A 159 -32.81 -17.21 -9.10
C GLN A 159 -33.15 -16.38 -10.34
N THR A 160 -34.09 -15.45 -10.22
CA THR A 160 -34.43 -14.48 -11.27
C THR A 160 -33.65 -13.17 -11.12
N ALA A 161 -33.59 -12.36 -12.19
CA ALA A 161 -33.00 -11.02 -12.13
C ALA A 161 -33.71 -10.10 -11.10
N ASP A 162 -35.04 -10.18 -10.98
CA ASP A 162 -35.77 -9.45 -9.94
C ASP A 162 -35.38 -9.87 -8.52
N GLN A 163 -35.14 -11.17 -8.29
CA GLN A 163 -34.69 -11.66 -6.98
C GLN A 163 -33.26 -11.20 -6.67
N LEU A 164 -32.38 -11.18 -7.68
CA LEU A 164 -31.03 -10.61 -7.54
C LEU A 164 -31.10 -9.12 -7.16
N CYS A 165 -31.93 -8.33 -7.85
CA CYS A 165 -32.13 -6.92 -7.52
C CYS A 165 -32.68 -6.74 -6.10
N ALA A 166 -33.69 -7.53 -5.70
CA ALA A 166 -34.28 -7.45 -4.36
C ALA A 166 -33.27 -7.75 -3.24
N GLU A 167 -32.29 -8.62 -3.50
CA GLU A 167 -31.22 -8.95 -2.56
C GLU A 167 -30.12 -7.89 -2.52
N LEU A 168 -29.61 -7.46 -3.69
CA LEU A 168 -28.43 -6.60 -3.76
C LEU A 168 -28.75 -5.11 -3.60
N PHE A 169 -29.94 -4.66 -3.96
CA PHE A 169 -30.24 -3.24 -3.97
C PHE A 169 -30.28 -2.62 -2.56
N PRO A 170 -30.80 -3.27 -1.51
CA PRO A 170 -30.62 -2.76 -0.16
C PRO A 170 -29.15 -2.59 0.22
N VAL A 171 -28.30 -3.55 -0.15
CA VAL A 171 -26.84 -3.48 0.09
C VAL A 171 -26.21 -2.29 -0.64
N ILE A 172 -26.64 -1.99 -1.87
CA ILE A 172 -26.11 -0.87 -2.68
C ILE A 172 -26.66 0.49 -2.22
N PHE A 173 -27.96 0.60 -1.98
CA PHE A 173 -28.67 1.89 -1.87
C PHE A 173 -29.07 2.29 -0.44
N ASP A 174 -29.28 1.35 0.49
CA ASP A 174 -29.68 1.69 1.86
C ASP A 174 -28.43 2.06 2.68
N PRO A 175 -28.24 3.33 3.08
CA PRO A 175 -27.03 3.74 3.80
C PRO A 175 -26.87 3.06 5.18
N ALA A 176 -27.94 2.49 5.76
CA ALA A 176 -27.88 1.80 7.05
C ALA A 176 -27.41 0.34 6.93
N VAL A 177 -27.44 -0.25 5.73
CA VAL A 177 -27.01 -1.64 5.51
C VAL A 177 -25.52 -1.68 5.24
N MET A 178 -24.73 -2.37 6.07
CA MET A 178 -23.28 -2.54 5.87
C MET A 178 -22.56 -1.17 5.69
N PRO A 179 -22.75 -0.19 6.59
CA PRO A 179 -22.29 1.19 6.38
C PRO A 179 -20.76 1.33 6.36
N LYS A 180 -20.02 0.41 6.99
CA LYS A 180 -18.56 0.39 7.04
C LYS A 180 -18.01 -0.99 6.70
N ARG A 181 -16.90 -1.04 5.95
CA ARG A 181 -16.14 -2.27 5.72
C ARG A 181 -15.52 -2.79 7.00
N VAL A 182 -14.86 -1.89 7.73
CA VAL A 182 -14.20 -2.14 9.00
C VAL A 182 -14.64 -1.06 9.98
N ASN A 183 -15.23 -1.45 11.10
CA ASN A 183 -15.60 -0.53 12.16
C ASN A 183 -14.57 -0.56 13.29
N GLN A 184 -14.24 0.60 13.84
CA GLN A 184 -13.34 0.77 14.99
C GLN A 184 -13.96 1.63 16.11
N ALA A 185 -15.28 1.86 16.06
CA ALA A 185 -15.98 2.69 17.05
C ALA A 185 -16.03 2.01 18.42
N ASP A 186 -15.60 2.73 19.47
CA ASP A 186 -15.66 2.25 20.85
C ASP A 186 -17.12 2.00 21.29
N GLY A 187 -17.37 0.86 21.93
CA GLY A 187 -18.70 0.47 22.44
C GLY A 187 -19.62 -0.29 21.46
N GLU A 188 -19.18 -0.57 20.24
CA GLU A 188 -19.92 -1.38 19.25
C GLU A 188 -19.37 -2.81 19.14
N ASP A 189 -20.18 -3.78 18.66
CA ASP A 189 -19.67 -5.11 18.28
C ASP A 189 -19.02 -5.01 16.91
N LEU A 190 -17.68 -4.96 16.88
CA LEU A 190 -16.93 -4.66 15.67
C LEU A 190 -17.07 -5.75 14.61
N VAL A 191 -17.34 -7.00 14.99
CA VAL A 191 -17.55 -8.11 14.06
C VAL A 191 -18.90 -7.96 13.36
N LEU A 192 -19.97 -7.72 14.11
CA LEU A 192 -21.32 -7.61 13.53
C LEU A 192 -21.55 -6.30 12.77
N THR A 193 -20.83 -5.24 13.12
CA THR A 193 -20.98 -3.91 12.50
C THR A 193 -20.02 -3.65 11.35
N SER A 194 -19.09 -4.58 11.08
CA SER A 194 -18.18 -4.54 9.93
C SER A 194 -18.73 -5.37 8.77
N ALA A 195 -18.65 -4.83 7.55
CA ALA A 195 -19.13 -5.49 6.35
C ALA A 195 -18.16 -6.52 5.75
N CYS A 196 -16.89 -6.54 6.22
CA CYS A 196 -15.89 -7.54 5.85
C CYS A 196 -16.40 -8.97 6.14
N ASN A 197 -15.95 -9.93 5.34
CA ASN A 197 -16.47 -11.30 5.31
C ASN A 197 -15.52 -12.31 5.99
N TYR A 198 -14.87 -11.89 7.07
CA TYR A 198 -13.98 -12.74 7.87
C TYR A 198 -14.72 -13.57 8.93
N TYR A 199 -15.95 -13.19 9.22
CA TYR A 199 -16.82 -13.82 10.22
C TYR A 199 -18.24 -13.95 9.67
N ASP A 200 -18.93 -15.05 10.00
CA ASP A 200 -20.35 -15.20 9.64
C ASP A 200 -21.16 -15.85 10.78
N GLY A 201 -22.17 -15.15 11.26
CA GLY A 201 -23.01 -15.58 12.39
C GLY A 201 -22.29 -15.59 13.75
N VAL A 202 -21.18 -14.86 13.88
CA VAL A 202 -20.31 -14.82 15.08
C VAL A 202 -20.31 -13.40 15.67
N THR A 203 -20.35 -13.28 17.00
CA THR A 203 -20.19 -11.99 17.69
C THR A 203 -18.71 -11.70 17.99
N GLN A 204 -18.36 -10.44 18.23
CA GLN A 204 -16.99 -10.07 18.61
C GLN A 204 -16.49 -10.88 19.82
N LYS A 205 -17.29 -10.96 20.88
CA LYS A 205 -16.92 -11.67 22.11
C LYS A 205 -16.70 -13.17 21.89
N GLU A 206 -17.47 -13.78 21.00
CA GLU A 206 -17.30 -15.19 20.63
C GLU A 206 -15.99 -15.40 19.87
N ALA A 207 -15.67 -14.52 18.92
CA ALA A 207 -14.43 -14.57 18.15
C ALA A 207 -13.20 -14.38 19.06
N GLU A 208 -13.17 -13.32 19.87
CA GLU A 208 -12.09 -13.04 20.82
C GLU A 208 -11.84 -14.23 21.75
N ARG A 209 -12.91 -14.80 22.31
CA ARG A 209 -12.81 -15.98 23.18
C ARG A 209 -12.28 -17.20 22.41
N PHE A 210 -12.79 -17.44 21.20
CA PHE A 210 -12.38 -18.59 20.39
C PHE A 210 -10.87 -18.61 20.15
N TYR A 211 -10.28 -17.47 19.80
CA TYR A 211 -8.82 -17.38 19.60
C TYR A 211 -8.03 -17.34 20.90
N SER A 212 -8.54 -16.66 21.94
CA SER A 212 -7.90 -16.64 23.26
C SER A 212 -7.78 -18.06 23.84
N ASP A 213 -8.83 -18.88 23.71
CA ASP A 213 -8.85 -20.27 24.18
C ASP A 213 -7.89 -21.19 23.38
N MET A 214 -7.43 -20.78 22.19
CA MET A 214 -6.43 -21.51 21.37
C MET A 214 -4.98 -21.11 21.65
N LYS A 215 -4.72 -19.90 22.16
CA LYS A 215 -3.37 -19.41 22.44
C LYS A 215 -2.74 -20.24 23.57
N ASP A 216 -1.55 -20.79 23.34
CA ASP A 216 -0.71 -21.34 24.40
C ASP A 216 0.31 -20.28 24.84
N PRO A 217 0.19 -19.67 26.03
CA PRO A 217 1.12 -18.64 26.48
C PRO A 217 2.54 -19.16 26.74
N LYS A 218 2.77 -20.47 26.68
CA LYS A 218 4.09 -21.09 26.81
C LYS A 218 4.74 -21.41 25.46
N ASP A 219 4.00 -21.29 24.36
CA ASP A 219 4.57 -21.48 23.03
C ASP A 219 5.42 -20.25 22.67
N GLU A 220 6.74 -20.44 22.55
CA GLU A 220 7.68 -19.40 22.12
C GLU A 220 7.69 -19.20 20.60
N THR A 221 7.02 -20.08 19.86
CA THR A 221 6.90 -20.08 18.40
C THR A 221 5.44 -20.23 17.95
N PRO A 222 4.52 -19.38 18.46
CA PRO A 222 3.10 -19.55 18.19
C PRO A 222 2.80 -19.32 16.71
N VAL A 223 1.90 -20.12 16.16
CA VAL A 223 1.33 -19.88 14.84
C VAL A 223 0.44 -18.63 14.85
N SER A 224 0.24 -18.03 13.67
CA SER A 224 -0.72 -16.93 13.48
C SER A 224 -2.17 -17.43 13.47
N TYR A 225 -2.73 -17.75 14.64
CA TYR A 225 -4.09 -18.31 14.77
C TYR A 225 -5.15 -17.49 14.01
N GLY A 226 -5.93 -18.16 13.16
CA GLY A 226 -7.03 -17.53 12.41
C GLY A 226 -6.63 -16.75 11.16
N LEU A 227 -5.35 -16.68 10.81
CA LEU A 227 -4.85 -15.86 9.69
C LEU A 227 -5.51 -16.18 8.34
N ASN A 228 -5.68 -17.47 8.03
CA ASN A 228 -6.12 -17.95 6.71
C ASN A 228 -7.49 -18.64 6.73
N SER A 229 -8.45 -18.13 7.49
CA SER A 229 -9.78 -18.75 7.56
C SER A 229 -10.91 -17.76 7.83
N ARG A 230 -12.13 -18.16 7.45
CA ARG A 230 -13.36 -17.51 7.91
C ARG A 230 -13.88 -18.21 9.16
N LEU A 231 -14.15 -17.47 10.24
CA LEU A 231 -14.77 -18.04 11.43
C LEU A 231 -16.30 -18.00 11.28
N VAL A 232 -16.94 -19.16 11.27
CA VAL A 232 -18.39 -19.27 11.06
C VAL A 232 -19.06 -19.99 12.22
N LYS A 233 -20.36 -19.69 12.43
CA LYS A 233 -21.21 -20.45 13.36
C LYS A 233 -22.15 -21.36 12.60
N GLU A 234 -21.84 -22.66 12.58
CA GLU A 234 -22.67 -23.69 11.95
C GLU A 234 -23.32 -24.56 13.01
N ASN A 235 -24.65 -24.70 12.98
CA ASN A 235 -25.43 -25.51 13.94
C ASN A 235 -25.10 -25.19 15.42
N GLY A 236 -24.84 -23.91 15.71
CA GLY A 236 -24.48 -23.43 17.06
C GLY A 236 -23.02 -23.66 17.47
N LYS A 237 -22.16 -24.21 16.59
CA LYS A 237 -20.74 -24.45 16.85
C LYS A 237 -19.87 -23.50 16.02
N LEU A 238 -18.89 -22.88 16.66
CA LEU A 238 -17.85 -22.11 15.98
C LEU A 238 -16.87 -23.04 15.28
N THR A 239 -16.58 -22.77 14.01
CA THR A 239 -15.61 -23.52 13.20
C THR A 239 -14.92 -22.61 12.20
N GLU A 240 -13.67 -22.91 11.88
CA GLU A 240 -12.94 -22.21 10.82
C GLU A 240 -13.16 -22.88 9.47
N LYS A 241 -13.51 -22.10 8.45
CA LYS A 241 -13.48 -22.47 7.04
C LYS A 241 -12.15 -22.01 6.47
N VAL A 242 -11.16 -22.91 6.51
CA VAL A 242 -9.78 -22.62 6.07
C VAL A 242 -9.73 -22.36 4.57
N TRP A 243 -9.00 -21.33 4.17
CA TRP A 243 -8.75 -20.95 2.79
C TRP A 243 -7.60 -21.78 2.22
N LYS A 244 -7.94 -22.77 1.39
CA LYS A 244 -6.98 -23.74 0.84
C LYS A 244 -7.55 -24.50 -0.36
N VAL A 245 -6.72 -25.29 -1.02
CA VAL A 245 -7.18 -26.29 -1.99
C VAL A 245 -8.13 -27.29 -1.33
N GLY A 246 -9.28 -27.53 -1.96
CA GLY A 246 -10.39 -28.33 -1.42
C GLY A 246 -11.20 -27.64 -0.31
N GLY A 247 -10.86 -26.41 0.06
CA GLY A 247 -11.54 -25.61 1.09
C GLY A 247 -12.27 -24.39 0.51
N LEU A 248 -12.45 -23.37 1.36
CA LEU A 248 -12.98 -22.08 0.92
C LEU A 248 -11.97 -21.40 -0.02
N TYR A 249 -12.44 -20.75 -1.08
CA TYR A 249 -11.64 -20.14 -2.16
C TYR A 249 -10.81 -21.08 -3.05
N THR A 250 -11.06 -22.40 -3.00
CA THR A 250 -10.28 -23.40 -3.77
C THR A 250 -10.16 -23.08 -5.26
N GLN A 251 -11.18 -22.49 -5.89
CA GLN A 251 -11.19 -22.22 -7.33
C GLN A 251 -10.11 -21.22 -7.75
N ALA A 252 -9.83 -20.22 -6.90
CA ALA A 252 -8.72 -19.29 -7.11
C ALA A 252 -7.39 -19.89 -6.64
N ILE A 253 -7.37 -20.53 -5.47
CA ILE A 253 -6.15 -21.07 -4.89
C ILE A 253 -5.54 -22.18 -5.77
N GLU A 254 -6.35 -23.00 -6.43
CA GLU A 254 -5.88 -23.99 -7.40
C GLU A 254 -5.15 -23.35 -8.59
N LYS A 255 -5.61 -22.17 -9.06
CA LYS A 255 -4.97 -21.40 -10.12
C LYS A 255 -3.66 -20.79 -9.65
N ILE A 256 -3.65 -20.19 -8.46
CA ILE A 256 -2.44 -19.69 -7.81
C ILE A 256 -1.40 -20.82 -7.72
N VAL A 257 -1.77 -21.98 -7.17
CA VAL A 257 -0.90 -23.15 -7.04
C VAL A 257 -0.41 -23.67 -8.40
N TYR A 258 -1.25 -23.67 -9.43
CA TYR A 258 -0.84 -24.06 -10.78
C TYR A 258 0.32 -23.19 -11.29
N TRP A 259 0.21 -21.87 -11.16
CA TRP A 259 1.23 -20.94 -11.61
C TRP A 259 2.48 -20.96 -10.72
N LEU A 260 2.32 -21.12 -9.40
CA LEU A 260 3.45 -21.33 -8.49
C LEU A 260 4.25 -22.61 -8.85
N LYS A 261 3.59 -23.70 -9.25
CA LYS A 261 4.28 -24.92 -9.74
C LYS A 261 5.06 -24.68 -11.03
N LYS A 262 4.60 -23.76 -11.90
CA LYS A 262 5.37 -23.32 -13.08
C LYS A 262 6.59 -22.51 -12.66
N ALA A 263 6.42 -21.55 -11.76
CA ALA A 263 7.49 -20.73 -11.19
C ALA A 263 8.57 -21.60 -10.50
N GLU A 264 8.18 -22.62 -9.74
CA GLU A 264 9.09 -23.59 -9.12
C GLU A 264 10.04 -24.25 -10.13
N GLY A 265 9.54 -24.55 -11.34
CA GLY A 265 10.32 -25.16 -12.42
C GLY A 265 11.41 -24.25 -13.00
N VAL A 266 11.29 -22.94 -12.81
CA VAL A 266 12.21 -21.92 -13.32
C VAL A 266 12.84 -21.06 -12.22
N ALA A 267 12.80 -21.52 -10.96
CA ALA A 267 13.46 -20.84 -9.85
C ALA A 267 14.94 -20.55 -10.11
N GLU A 268 15.45 -19.44 -9.58
CA GLU A 268 16.82 -18.96 -9.74
C GLU A 268 17.84 -19.88 -9.04
N ASN A 269 17.45 -20.43 -7.89
CA ASN A 269 18.27 -21.32 -7.07
C ASN A 269 17.39 -22.20 -6.15
N GLU A 270 18.03 -23.14 -5.44
CA GLU A 270 17.32 -24.10 -4.57
C GLU A 270 16.66 -23.44 -3.33
N ALA A 271 17.17 -22.31 -2.85
CA ALA A 271 16.55 -21.59 -1.72
C ALA A 271 15.21 -20.99 -2.14
N GLN A 272 15.18 -20.23 -3.24
CA GLN A 272 13.95 -19.69 -3.82
C GLN A 272 12.96 -20.80 -4.23
N LYS A 273 13.47 -21.91 -4.78
CA LYS A 273 12.65 -23.07 -5.09
C LYS A 273 11.96 -23.61 -3.83
N ALA A 274 12.70 -23.80 -2.74
CA ALA A 274 12.15 -24.29 -1.47
C ALA A 274 11.07 -23.35 -0.89
N VAL A 275 11.24 -22.03 -1.06
CA VAL A 275 10.22 -21.02 -0.72
C VAL A 275 8.94 -21.29 -1.49
N ILE A 276 9.01 -21.40 -2.82
CA ILE A 276 7.86 -21.65 -3.69
C ILE A 276 7.20 -23.00 -3.33
N THR A 277 8.00 -24.06 -3.16
CA THR A 277 7.49 -25.40 -2.77
C THR A 277 6.72 -25.34 -1.46
N LYS A 278 7.25 -24.64 -0.44
CA LYS A 278 6.59 -24.54 0.87
C LYS A 278 5.33 -23.69 0.82
N LEU A 279 5.31 -22.63 0.01
CA LEU A 279 4.10 -21.83 -0.21
C LEU A 279 3.00 -22.65 -0.89
N ILE A 280 3.36 -23.46 -1.90
CA ILE A 280 2.43 -24.42 -2.52
C ILE A 280 1.85 -25.36 -1.46
N GLN A 281 2.70 -25.92 -0.60
CA GLN A 281 2.24 -26.80 0.48
C GLN A 281 1.27 -26.09 1.42
N PHE A 282 1.56 -24.85 1.83
CA PHE A 282 0.64 -24.05 2.65
C PHE A 282 -0.73 -23.89 1.97
N TYR A 283 -0.77 -23.56 0.67
CA TYR A 283 -2.04 -23.43 -0.05
C TYR A 283 -2.78 -24.76 -0.21
N GLU A 284 -2.07 -25.87 -0.36
CA GLU A 284 -2.67 -27.20 -0.46
C GLU A 284 -3.21 -27.71 0.88
N THR A 285 -2.51 -27.46 1.99
CA THR A 285 -2.86 -28.00 3.32
C THR A 285 -3.74 -27.03 4.14
N GLY A 286 -3.54 -25.72 3.95
CA GLY A 286 -4.05 -24.63 4.78
C GLY A 286 -3.45 -24.57 6.18
N ASN A 287 -2.33 -25.27 6.43
CA ASN A 287 -1.73 -25.39 7.76
C ASN A 287 -0.85 -24.17 8.07
N LEU A 288 -1.17 -23.45 9.16
CA LEU A 288 -0.40 -22.27 9.59
C LEU A 288 1.05 -22.59 9.97
N LYS A 289 1.37 -23.83 10.36
CA LYS A 289 2.78 -24.22 10.54
C LYS A 289 3.55 -24.26 9.21
N ASP A 290 2.90 -24.65 8.12
CA ASP A 290 3.52 -24.60 6.79
C ASP A 290 3.75 -23.15 6.36
N PHE A 291 2.88 -22.21 6.80
CA PHE A 291 3.09 -20.78 6.59
C PHE A 291 4.29 -20.23 7.36
N ASP A 292 4.46 -20.61 8.63
CA ASP A 292 5.63 -20.23 9.41
C ASP A 292 6.92 -20.80 8.80
N GLU A 293 6.91 -22.07 8.36
CA GLU A 293 8.02 -22.69 7.65
C GLU A 293 8.33 -21.97 6.33
N TYR A 294 7.30 -21.58 5.57
CA TYR A 294 7.43 -20.77 4.36
C TYR A 294 8.11 -19.43 4.70
N ALA A 295 7.62 -18.73 5.71
CA ALA A 295 8.14 -17.42 6.11
C ALA A 295 9.62 -17.52 6.55
N ILE A 296 10.00 -18.58 7.26
CA ILE A 296 11.40 -18.83 7.65
C ILE A 296 12.28 -19.07 6.42
N LEU A 297 11.82 -19.86 5.44
CA LEU A 297 12.55 -20.08 4.19
C LEU A 297 12.66 -18.78 3.40
N TRP A 298 11.57 -18.03 3.31
CA TRP A 298 11.49 -16.78 2.57
C TRP A 298 12.45 -15.73 3.14
N VAL A 299 12.52 -15.58 4.47
CA VAL A 299 13.49 -14.69 5.12
C VAL A 299 14.94 -15.09 4.82
N LYS A 300 15.22 -16.39 4.67
CA LYS A 300 16.59 -16.90 4.40
C LYS A 300 17.01 -16.76 2.94
N ASP A 301 16.07 -16.60 2.01
CA ASP A 301 16.37 -16.39 0.60
C ASP A 301 16.73 -14.92 0.32
N LEU A 302 17.99 -14.55 0.61
CA LEU A 302 18.49 -13.16 0.50
C LEU A 302 19.26 -12.88 -0.80
N ASP A 303 19.72 -13.95 -1.46
CA ASP A 303 20.61 -13.89 -2.61
C ASP A 303 19.85 -13.83 -3.95
N SER A 304 18.60 -14.30 -3.99
CA SER A 304 17.77 -14.25 -5.18
C SER A 304 17.51 -12.81 -5.64
N ARG A 305 17.54 -12.59 -6.96
CA ARG A 305 17.26 -11.28 -7.53
C ARG A 305 15.76 -11.04 -7.59
N ILE A 306 14.99 -12.05 -7.97
CA ILE A 306 13.54 -12.03 -7.99
C ILE A 306 13.03 -12.45 -6.62
N ASP A 307 12.02 -11.74 -6.13
CA ASP A 307 11.32 -12.06 -4.90
C ASP A 307 9.83 -11.78 -5.08
N PHE A 308 9.01 -12.33 -4.20
CA PHE A 308 7.57 -12.14 -4.26
C PHE A 308 6.90 -12.32 -2.91
N VAL A 309 5.74 -11.69 -2.77
CA VAL A 309 4.72 -11.96 -1.76
C VAL A 309 3.51 -12.52 -2.47
N ASN A 310 2.91 -13.59 -1.98
CA ASN A 310 1.65 -14.14 -2.46
C ASN A 310 1.03 -14.93 -1.30
N GLY A 311 0.03 -14.37 -0.63
CA GLY A 311 -0.38 -14.86 0.67
C GLY A 311 -1.51 -14.09 1.32
N PHE A 312 -1.97 -14.61 2.46
CA PHE A 312 -2.79 -13.85 3.41
C PHE A 312 -1.84 -13.16 4.38
N THR A 313 -1.57 -11.87 4.16
CA THR A 313 -0.42 -11.19 4.79
C THR A 313 -0.84 -10.23 5.91
N GLU A 314 -1.60 -9.18 5.58
CA GLU A 314 -1.88 -8.06 6.48
C GLU A 314 -3.29 -8.14 7.07
N SER A 315 -3.44 -7.83 8.36
CA SER A 315 -4.71 -8.00 9.07
C SER A 315 -5.53 -6.73 9.26
N TYR A 316 -5.21 -5.65 8.54
CA TYR A 316 -5.93 -4.36 8.61
C TYR A 316 -7.40 -4.43 8.17
N GLY A 317 -7.74 -5.38 7.29
CA GLY A 317 -9.11 -5.61 6.84
C GLY A 317 -10.02 -6.22 7.91
N ASP A 318 -9.46 -6.82 8.95
CA ASP A 318 -10.20 -7.44 10.05
C ASP A 318 -10.36 -6.44 11.22
N PRO A 319 -11.58 -6.13 11.68
CA PRO A 319 -11.78 -5.27 12.85
C PRO A 319 -11.11 -5.78 14.14
N LEU A 320 -10.80 -7.08 14.22
CA LEU A 320 -10.08 -7.69 15.34
C LEU A 320 -8.58 -7.91 15.07
N GLY A 321 -8.10 -7.64 13.85
CA GLY A 321 -6.70 -7.82 13.47
C GLY A 321 -6.20 -9.27 13.44
N MET A 322 -7.09 -10.27 13.32
CA MET A 322 -6.74 -11.69 13.35
C MET A 322 -6.63 -12.33 11.95
N LYS A 323 -7.48 -11.93 11.01
CA LYS A 323 -7.56 -12.48 9.64
C LYS A 323 -6.78 -11.56 8.72
N ALA A 324 -6.05 -12.16 7.79
CA ALA A 324 -5.33 -11.38 6.80
C ALA A 324 -6.06 -11.32 5.45
N SER A 325 -6.03 -10.14 4.84
CA SER A 325 -6.40 -9.95 3.44
C SER A 325 -5.40 -10.67 2.54
N TRP A 326 -5.88 -11.14 1.39
CA TRP A 326 -5.02 -11.73 0.37
C TRP A 326 -4.36 -10.62 -0.45
N GLU A 327 -3.04 -10.72 -0.62
CA GLU A 327 -2.25 -9.79 -1.43
C GLU A 327 -1.12 -10.51 -2.17
N SER A 328 -0.64 -9.87 -3.24
CA SER A 328 0.57 -10.31 -3.91
C SER A 328 1.33 -9.16 -4.56
N LEU A 329 2.66 -9.27 -4.51
CA LEU A 329 3.63 -8.40 -5.15
C LEU A 329 4.70 -9.27 -5.78
N VAL A 330 4.93 -9.12 -7.07
CA VAL A 330 6.11 -9.71 -7.74
C VAL A 330 7.11 -8.62 -7.97
N ASN A 331 8.37 -8.86 -7.66
CA ASN A 331 9.40 -7.84 -7.75
C ASN A 331 10.78 -8.44 -8.06
N PHE A 332 11.71 -7.56 -8.39
CA PHE A 332 13.13 -7.90 -8.40
C PHE A 332 13.96 -6.78 -7.79
N LYS A 333 15.13 -7.12 -7.26
CA LYS A 333 16.06 -6.20 -6.62
C LYS A 333 16.53 -5.13 -7.61
N ASP A 334 16.37 -3.87 -7.24
CA ASP A 334 17.04 -2.73 -7.86
C ASP A 334 18.47 -2.70 -7.31
N LEU A 335 19.45 -3.03 -8.15
CA LEU A 335 20.84 -3.19 -7.71
C LEU A 335 21.50 -1.86 -7.35
N GLU A 336 21.12 -0.76 -8.01
CA GLU A 336 21.71 0.55 -7.76
C GLU A 336 21.14 1.14 -6.45
N SER A 337 19.81 1.17 -6.35
CA SER A 337 19.13 1.75 -5.19
C SER A 337 19.30 0.91 -3.92
N THR A 338 19.49 -0.41 -4.04
CA THR A 338 19.77 -1.28 -2.87
C THR A 338 21.07 -0.92 -2.15
N HIS A 339 22.06 -0.35 -2.84
CA HIS A 339 23.31 0.04 -2.17
C HIS A 339 23.07 1.03 -1.02
N ARG A 340 22.10 1.94 -1.15
CA ARG A 340 21.71 2.89 -0.11
C ARG A 340 21.15 2.20 1.13
N THR A 341 20.25 1.23 0.94
CA THR A 341 19.63 0.49 2.05
C THR A 341 20.59 -0.47 2.74
N GLU A 342 21.60 -0.99 2.04
CA GLU A 342 22.72 -1.74 2.62
C GLU A 342 23.59 -0.87 3.55
N ILE A 343 23.86 0.38 3.17
CA ILE A 343 24.57 1.35 4.03
C ILE A 343 23.77 1.60 5.32
N ILE A 344 22.46 1.81 5.21
CA ILE A 344 21.57 2.01 6.37
C ILE A 344 21.60 0.77 7.28
N SER A 345 21.40 -0.41 6.70
CA SER A 345 21.31 -1.67 7.46
C SER A 345 22.63 -2.07 8.12
N SER A 346 23.77 -1.85 7.46
CA SER A 346 25.09 -2.12 8.05
C SER A 346 25.41 -1.20 9.25
N ASN A 347 24.72 -0.07 9.36
CA ASN A 347 24.81 0.86 10.49
C ASN A 347 23.67 0.69 11.51
N ALA A 348 22.82 -0.34 11.41
CA ALA A 348 21.67 -0.54 12.29
C ALA A 348 22.02 -0.46 13.79
N GLN A 349 23.13 -1.05 14.22
CA GLN A 349 23.57 -0.99 15.62
C GLN A 349 23.93 0.45 16.04
N TRP A 350 24.55 1.23 15.16
CA TRP A 350 24.87 2.63 15.45
C TRP A 350 23.58 3.43 15.71
N PHE A 351 22.55 3.24 14.87
CA PHE A 351 21.26 3.88 15.08
C PHE A 351 20.55 3.40 16.36
N GLU A 352 20.65 2.13 16.73
CA GLU A 352 20.08 1.67 18.00
C GLU A 352 20.80 2.29 19.21
N ASP A 353 22.14 2.30 19.18
CA ASP A 353 22.97 2.82 20.27
C ASP A 353 22.75 4.32 20.50
N HIS A 354 22.62 5.10 19.42
CA HIS A 354 22.44 6.55 19.45
C HIS A 354 20.97 7.00 19.54
N SER A 355 20.03 6.05 19.63
CA SER A 355 18.61 6.37 19.72
C SER A 355 18.30 7.22 20.96
N PRO A 356 17.36 8.19 20.88
CA PRO A 356 17.01 9.04 22.02
C PRO A 356 16.18 8.30 23.08
N VAL A 357 15.75 7.06 22.81
CA VAL A 357 14.94 6.24 23.72
C VAL A 357 15.75 5.79 24.94
N ASP A 358 15.05 5.43 26.02
CA ASP A 358 15.69 4.91 27.24
C ASP A 358 16.52 3.65 26.96
N LYS A 359 17.69 3.55 27.61
CA LYS A 359 18.64 2.44 27.40
C LYS A 359 18.02 1.07 27.67
N SER A 360 17.07 0.97 28.60
CA SER A 360 16.39 -0.29 28.93
C SER A 360 15.55 -0.84 27.77
N PHE A 361 15.10 0.02 26.86
CA PHE A 361 14.31 -0.35 25.68
C PHE A 361 15.17 -0.61 24.44
N LYS A 362 16.48 -0.36 24.48
CA LYS A 362 17.39 -0.62 23.37
C LYS A 362 17.75 -2.09 23.27
N LYS A 363 17.87 -2.59 22.04
CA LYS A 363 18.47 -3.90 21.74
C LYS A 363 19.98 -3.83 21.95
N GLU A 364 20.52 -4.77 22.74
CA GLU A 364 21.96 -4.87 22.95
C GLU A 364 22.71 -5.27 21.67
N LYS A 365 22.04 -6.07 20.83
CA LYS A 365 22.50 -6.47 19.50
C LYS A 365 21.31 -6.46 18.56
N VAL A 366 21.35 -5.60 17.57
CA VAL A 366 20.39 -5.63 16.46
C VAL A 366 20.76 -6.81 15.57
N LYS A 367 19.80 -7.72 15.34
CA LYS A 367 19.95 -8.77 14.32
C LYS A 367 19.50 -8.19 12.98
N GLY A 368 20.26 -8.52 11.93
CA GLY A 368 20.13 -7.89 10.61
C GLY A 368 18.73 -8.00 10.02
N VAL A 369 18.16 -6.85 9.69
CA VAL A 369 17.05 -6.72 8.74
C VAL A 369 17.69 -6.73 7.36
N SER A 370 17.20 -7.58 6.45
CA SER A 370 17.64 -7.56 5.07
C SER A 370 16.86 -6.50 4.32
N ALA A 371 17.45 -5.31 4.23
CA ALA A 371 16.87 -4.20 3.48
C ALA A 371 17.27 -4.27 2.01
N LYS A 372 16.33 -3.98 1.11
CA LYS A 372 16.61 -3.79 -0.31
C LYS A 372 15.62 -2.83 -0.95
N VAL A 373 16.04 -2.17 -2.03
CA VAL A 373 15.10 -1.49 -2.91
C VAL A 373 14.68 -2.47 -4.00
N ILE A 374 13.39 -2.51 -4.30
CA ILE A 374 12.81 -3.42 -5.28
C ILE A 374 12.08 -2.65 -6.38
N THR A 375 12.08 -3.25 -7.57
CA THR A 375 11.23 -2.85 -8.68
C THR A 375 10.01 -3.76 -8.72
N ALA A 376 8.82 -3.21 -8.46
CA ALA A 376 7.56 -3.93 -8.60
C ALA A 376 7.32 -4.28 -10.08
N ALA A 377 7.13 -5.57 -10.35
CA ALA A 377 6.75 -6.10 -11.65
C ALA A 377 5.22 -6.16 -11.79
N ILE A 378 4.50 -6.59 -10.75
CA ILE A 378 3.03 -6.56 -10.71
C ILE A 378 2.52 -6.41 -9.30
N LEU A 379 1.32 -5.83 -9.18
CA LEU A 379 0.56 -5.67 -7.95
C LEU A 379 -0.75 -6.48 -8.03
N ALA A 380 -1.16 -7.16 -6.96
CA ALA A 380 -2.46 -7.81 -6.90
C ALA A 380 -3.01 -7.90 -5.45
N GLY A 381 -4.30 -8.19 -5.33
CA GLY A 381 -4.97 -8.25 -4.04
C GLY A 381 -4.91 -6.90 -3.33
N ASP A 382 -4.58 -6.89 -2.04
CA ASP A 382 -4.67 -5.68 -1.21
C ASP A 382 -3.56 -4.65 -1.51
N LEU A 383 -2.63 -5.00 -2.40
CA LEU A 383 -1.63 -4.09 -2.97
C LEU A 383 -2.04 -3.50 -4.32
N TYR A 384 -3.26 -3.76 -4.82
CA TYR A 384 -3.74 -3.26 -6.12
C TYR A 384 -5.20 -2.77 -6.08
N PRO A 385 -5.53 -1.64 -6.75
CA PRO A 385 -4.62 -0.68 -7.39
C PRO A 385 -3.98 0.32 -6.42
N ALA A 386 -4.55 0.52 -5.22
CA ALA A 386 -3.91 1.28 -4.16
C ALA A 386 -2.82 0.42 -3.51
N THR A 387 -1.60 0.94 -3.40
CA THR A 387 -0.43 0.14 -2.98
C THR A 387 0.43 0.90 -1.98
N ALA A 388 1.26 0.16 -1.25
CA ALA A 388 2.26 0.71 -0.36
C ALA A 388 3.55 1.09 -1.12
N ILE A 389 4.40 1.91 -0.50
CA ILE A 389 5.75 2.23 -1.00
C ILE A 389 6.85 1.44 -0.26
N GLY A 390 6.49 0.79 0.85
CA GLY A 390 7.37 -0.01 1.69
C GLY A 390 6.63 -1.21 2.26
N ILE A 391 7.35 -2.31 2.50
CA ILE A 391 6.82 -3.54 3.10
C ILE A 391 7.87 -4.13 4.04
N ASN A 392 7.46 -4.59 5.23
CA ASN A 392 8.35 -5.24 6.20
C ASN A 392 7.78 -6.56 6.74
N LEU A 393 8.30 -7.68 6.24
CA LEU A 393 7.75 -9.02 6.48
C LEU A 393 8.79 -10.01 7.01
N PRO A 394 8.36 -11.13 7.64
CA PRO A 394 6.98 -11.50 7.97
C PRO A 394 6.46 -10.78 9.22
N ASN A 395 5.16 -10.92 9.49
CA ASN A 395 4.48 -10.32 10.65
C ASN A 395 4.68 -11.12 11.96
N ALA A 396 5.03 -12.41 11.89
CA ALA A 396 5.24 -13.24 13.07
C ALA A 396 6.48 -12.79 13.86
N ASN A 397 6.25 -12.15 15.02
CA ASN A 397 7.31 -11.57 15.86
C ASN A 397 8.43 -12.54 16.23
N TRP A 398 8.10 -13.80 16.52
CA TRP A 398 9.11 -14.80 16.89
C TRP A 398 10.01 -15.18 15.70
N ILE A 399 9.46 -15.24 14.48
CA ILE A 399 10.24 -15.47 13.26
C ILE A 399 11.20 -14.30 13.04
N ARG A 400 10.71 -13.06 13.17
CA ARG A 400 11.54 -11.85 13.07
C ARG A 400 12.70 -11.89 14.07
N ALA A 401 12.43 -12.29 15.32
CA ALA A 401 13.43 -12.33 16.38
C ALA A 401 14.50 -13.44 16.19
N HIS A 402 14.10 -14.60 15.66
CA HIS A 402 14.97 -15.77 15.53
C HIS A 402 15.67 -15.88 14.17
N HIS A 403 14.98 -15.48 13.11
CA HIS A 403 15.40 -15.68 11.72
C HIS A 403 15.63 -14.38 10.95
N GLY A 404 15.10 -13.25 11.43
CA GLY A 404 15.21 -11.95 10.77
C GLY A 404 13.94 -11.58 10.00
N SER A 405 13.99 -10.45 9.30
CA SER A 405 12.94 -9.96 8.42
C SER A 405 13.53 -9.41 7.12
N LYS A 406 12.69 -9.29 6.10
CA LYS A 406 12.99 -8.53 4.88
C LYS A 406 12.18 -7.25 4.90
N SER A 407 12.88 -6.16 4.71
CA SER A 407 12.29 -4.83 4.55
C SER A 407 12.59 -4.34 3.14
N VAL A 408 11.57 -3.87 2.44
CA VAL A 408 11.71 -3.46 1.05
C VAL A 408 11.07 -2.11 0.81
N THR A 409 11.74 -1.28 0.01
CA THR A 409 11.20 -0.02 -0.55
C THR A 409 10.90 -0.25 -2.03
N ILE A 410 9.73 0.15 -2.50
CA ILE A 410 9.27 -0.08 -3.88
C ILE A 410 9.61 1.13 -4.76
N GLY A 411 10.86 1.17 -5.24
CA GLY A 411 11.43 2.37 -5.87
C GLY A 411 10.68 2.87 -7.11
N ASN A 412 10.24 1.98 -8.00
CA ASN A 412 9.53 2.39 -9.21
C ASN A 412 8.09 2.89 -8.96
N ILE A 413 7.48 2.55 -7.83
CA ILE A 413 6.19 3.10 -7.41
C ILE A 413 6.40 4.50 -6.81
N THR A 414 7.38 4.66 -5.92
CA THR A 414 7.77 5.98 -5.37
C THR A 414 8.14 6.95 -6.49
N ASP A 415 8.93 6.49 -7.46
CA ASP A 415 9.30 7.28 -8.64
C ASP A 415 8.09 7.72 -9.48
N ALA A 416 7.10 6.83 -9.66
CA ALA A 416 5.88 7.14 -10.37
C ALA A 416 5.01 8.17 -9.62
N TYR A 417 4.93 8.07 -8.29
CA TYR A 417 4.28 9.09 -7.44
C TYR A 417 4.95 10.46 -7.60
N ASN A 418 6.27 10.52 -7.45
CA ASN A 418 7.03 11.76 -7.53
C ASN A 418 6.86 12.39 -8.91
N LYS A 419 7.11 11.64 -9.99
CA LYS A 419 6.96 12.13 -11.37
C LYS A 419 5.54 12.59 -11.71
N ALA A 420 4.50 11.98 -11.14
CA ALA A 420 3.12 12.41 -11.32
C ALA A 420 2.76 13.66 -10.48
N ALA A 421 3.47 13.91 -9.38
CA ALA A 421 3.25 15.06 -8.50
C ALA A 421 4.01 16.32 -8.94
N HIS A 422 5.16 16.17 -9.62
CA HIS A 422 5.99 17.28 -10.09
C HIS A 422 5.19 18.27 -10.97
N GLY A 423 5.17 19.54 -10.57
CA GLY A 423 4.54 20.63 -11.32
C GLY A 423 3.01 20.63 -11.34
N ASN A 424 2.35 19.93 -10.40
CA ASN A 424 0.89 19.85 -10.35
C ASN A 424 0.21 21.03 -9.63
N GLY A 425 0.97 22.01 -9.13
CA GLY A 425 0.46 23.20 -8.45
C GLY A 425 0.24 23.06 -6.93
N PHE A 426 0.45 21.88 -6.35
CA PHE A 426 0.20 21.62 -4.93
C PHE A 426 1.16 22.38 -4.02
N ASN A 427 2.47 22.32 -4.30
CA ASN A 427 3.47 23.01 -3.49
C ASN A 427 3.29 24.52 -3.57
N GLU A 428 3.00 25.05 -4.76
CA GLU A 428 2.75 26.47 -5.00
C GLU A 428 1.52 27.01 -4.24
N GLU A 429 0.53 26.15 -3.93
CA GLU A 429 -0.67 26.53 -3.19
C GLU A 429 -0.50 26.41 -1.67
N PHE A 430 0.26 25.43 -1.17
CA PHE A 430 0.30 25.07 0.26
C PHE A 430 1.62 25.36 0.97
N VAL A 431 2.73 25.50 0.25
CA VAL A 431 4.04 25.83 0.84
C VAL A 431 4.14 27.34 1.08
N TYR A 432 4.69 27.73 2.23
CA TYR A 432 4.68 29.11 2.71
C TYR A 432 5.46 30.10 1.83
N SER A 433 6.59 29.68 1.26
CA SER A 433 7.50 30.58 0.53
C SER A 433 8.33 29.87 -0.53
N ASP A 434 8.80 30.63 -1.52
CA ASP A 434 9.68 30.16 -2.60
C ASP A 434 10.96 29.48 -2.08
N ALA A 435 11.47 29.89 -0.90
CA ALA A 435 12.64 29.27 -0.31
C ALA A 435 12.37 27.80 0.07
N GLU A 436 11.21 27.52 0.65
CA GLU A 436 10.84 26.14 1.02
C GLU A 436 10.41 25.34 -0.20
N ILE A 437 9.82 25.97 -1.23
CA ILE A 437 9.56 25.30 -2.51
C ILE A 437 10.87 24.85 -3.15
N GLN A 438 11.87 25.74 -3.25
CA GLN A 438 13.18 25.38 -3.82
C GLN A 438 13.90 24.30 -3.02
N LEU A 439 13.76 24.33 -1.69
CA LEU A 439 14.30 23.30 -0.81
C LEU A 439 13.63 21.94 -1.05
N ILE A 440 12.30 21.91 -1.17
CA ILE A 440 11.51 20.72 -1.47
C ILE A 440 11.92 20.18 -2.85
N ASP A 441 11.85 20.99 -3.91
CA ASP A 441 12.20 20.57 -5.27
C ASP A 441 13.63 20.00 -5.38
N ALA A 442 14.56 20.49 -4.54
CA ALA A 442 15.94 20.04 -4.55
C ALA A 442 16.17 18.71 -3.81
N TYR A 443 15.38 18.38 -2.79
CA TYR A 443 15.72 17.31 -1.85
C TYR A 443 14.59 16.37 -1.46
N SER A 444 13.31 16.73 -1.63
CA SER A 444 12.18 15.99 -1.07
C SER A 444 12.15 14.54 -1.51
N ASP A 445 12.33 14.29 -2.82
CA ASP A 445 12.24 12.93 -3.38
C ASP A 445 13.28 12.01 -2.72
N LEU A 446 14.54 12.47 -2.60
CA LEU A 446 15.60 11.72 -1.94
C LEU A 446 15.36 11.57 -0.44
N THR A 447 14.92 12.63 0.24
CA THR A 447 14.73 12.58 1.70
C THR A 447 13.49 11.78 2.11
N ASP A 448 12.48 11.70 1.25
CA ASP A 448 11.28 10.88 1.45
C ASP A 448 11.60 9.40 1.24
N GLU A 449 12.37 9.07 0.20
CA GLU A 449 12.93 7.73 0.01
C GLU A 449 13.79 7.31 1.22
N LEU A 450 14.68 8.19 1.70
CA LEU A 450 15.51 7.88 2.88
C LEU A 450 14.71 7.78 4.17
N HIS A 451 13.68 8.60 4.35
CA HIS A 451 12.77 8.50 5.49
C HIS A 451 12.04 7.15 5.47
N THR A 452 11.54 6.74 4.31
CA THR A 452 10.92 5.42 4.08
C THR A 452 11.91 4.29 4.34
N ASP A 453 13.14 4.38 3.81
CA ASP A 453 14.19 3.39 4.05
C ASP A 453 14.47 3.26 5.55
N LEU A 454 14.56 4.37 6.30
CA LEU A 454 14.78 4.35 7.75
C LEU A 454 13.56 3.79 8.51
N HIS A 455 12.34 4.16 8.13
CA HIS A 455 11.08 3.68 8.70
C HIS A 455 11.00 2.15 8.59
N GLU A 456 11.15 1.64 7.37
CA GLU A 456 10.94 0.24 7.05
C GLU A 456 12.09 -0.64 7.54
N CYS A 457 13.34 -0.24 7.25
CA CYS A 457 14.50 -1.08 7.48
C CYS A 457 14.87 -1.15 8.96
N LEU A 458 14.72 -0.03 9.67
CA LEU A 458 15.23 0.12 11.04
C LEU A 458 14.15 0.55 12.03
N GLY A 459 13.19 1.39 11.62
CA GLY A 459 12.11 1.90 12.47
C GLY A 459 11.36 0.75 13.14
N HIS A 460 10.66 -0.08 12.37
CA HIS A 460 9.98 -1.28 12.88
C HIS A 460 10.91 -2.28 13.59
N GLY A 461 12.16 -2.36 13.16
CA GLY A 461 13.16 -3.29 13.71
C GLY A 461 13.82 -2.83 15.02
N SER A 462 13.71 -1.55 15.39
CA SER A 462 14.39 -0.97 16.56
C SER A 462 13.65 -1.18 17.88
N GLY A 463 14.39 -1.11 18.99
CA GLY A 463 13.84 -1.25 20.33
C GLY A 463 13.35 -2.66 20.70
N LYS A 464 13.01 -2.87 21.98
CA LYS A 464 12.49 -4.14 22.52
C LYS A 464 11.41 -3.91 23.57
N LEU A 465 10.48 -4.86 23.68
CA LEU A 465 9.53 -4.94 24.80
C LEU A 465 10.24 -5.34 26.09
N LEU A 466 9.73 -4.91 27.24
CA LEU A 466 10.15 -5.47 28.53
C LEU A 466 9.66 -6.92 28.66
N PRO A 467 10.41 -7.79 29.38
CA PRO A 467 9.98 -9.15 29.64
C PRO A 467 8.58 -9.22 30.27
N GLY A 468 7.71 -10.06 29.71
CA GLY A 468 6.34 -10.27 30.21
C GLY A 468 5.29 -9.27 29.71
N VAL A 469 5.68 -8.29 28.88
CA VAL A 469 4.71 -7.40 28.22
C VAL A 469 4.09 -8.11 27.03
N ASP A 470 2.76 -8.09 26.98
CA ASP A 470 1.98 -8.60 25.85
C ASP A 470 2.22 -7.72 24.61
N PRO A 471 2.70 -8.27 23.47
CA PRO A 471 2.84 -7.52 22.22
C PRO A 471 1.54 -6.86 21.75
N ASP A 472 0.39 -7.44 22.10
CA ASP A 472 -0.94 -6.95 21.72
C ASP A 472 -1.56 -6.02 22.78
N ALA A 473 -0.80 -5.61 23.81
CA ALA A 473 -1.30 -4.83 24.95
C ALA A 473 -2.00 -3.51 24.55
N LEU A 474 -1.63 -2.94 23.40
CA LEU A 474 -2.16 -1.67 22.90
C LEU A 474 -3.50 -1.82 22.14
N LYS A 475 -3.93 -3.05 21.83
CA LYS A 475 -5.19 -3.36 21.12
C LYS A 475 -5.32 -2.53 19.83
N ALA A 476 -6.48 -1.90 19.60
CA ALA A 476 -6.77 -1.08 18.42
C ALA A 476 -5.82 0.13 18.24
N TYR A 477 -5.09 0.56 19.27
CA TYR A 477 -4.11 1.64 19.15
C TYR A 477 -2.72 1.15 18.70
N GLY A 478 -2.50 -0.18 18.67
CA GLY A 478 -1.21 -0.79 18.36
C GLY A 478 -0.63 -0.34 17.02
N SER A 479 -1.42 -0.41 15.94
CA SER A 479 -0.98 -0.01 14.59
C SER A 479 -0.60 1.47 14.54
N THR A 480 -1.48 2.37 15.01
CA THR A 480 -1.19 3.82 15.01
C THR A 480 0.11 4.15 15.77
N ILE A 481 0.35 3.50 16.91
CA ILE A 481 1.53 3.72 17.74
C ILE A 481 2.79 3.12 17.12
N GLU A 482 2.70 1.93 16.52
CA GLU A 482 3.84 1.31 15.84
C GLU A 482 4.30 2.13 14.63
N GLU A 483 3.35 2.63 13.83
CA GLU A 483 3.63 3.51 12.70
C GLU A 483 4.26 4.83 13.15
N ALA A 484 3.69 5.48 14.19
CA ALA A 484 4.26 6.71 14.72
C ALA A 484 5.70 6.51 15.20
N ARG A 485 5.99 5.35 15.81
CA ARG A 485 7.32 5.00 16.29
C ARG A 485 8.32 4.87 15.15
N ALA A 486 7.95 4.17 14.08
CA ALA A 486 8.80 3.99 12.91
C ALA A 486 9.01 5.31 12.15
N ASP A 487 7.96 6.12 11.99
CA ASP A 487 8.06 7.45 11.38
C ASP A 487 8.98 8.38 12.17
N LEU A 488 8.85 8.42 13.50
CA LEU A 488 9.71 9.22 14.36
C LEU A 488 11.16 8.76 14.33
N PHE A 489 11.41 7.45 14.21
CA PHE A 489 12.76 6.94 14.02
C PHE A 489 13.38 7.49 12.73
N GLY A 490 12.65 7.40 11.61
CA GLY A 490 13.07 7.96 10.34
C GLY A 490 13.28 9.48 10.40
N LEU A 491 12.31 10.22 10.95
CA LEU A 491 12.39 11.68 11.09
C LEU A 491 13.56 12.11 11.99
N TYR A 492 13.82 11.41 13.08
CA TYR A 492 14.94 11.75 13.96
C TYR A 492 16.30 11.57 13.27
N TYR A 493 16.44 10.51 12.47
CA TYR A 493 17.71 10.14 11.83
C TYR A 493 17.95 10.74 10.45
N VAL A 494 16.90 11.09 9.68
CA VAL A 494 17.07 11.78 8.40
C VAL A 494 17.80 13.12 8.57
N ALA A 495 17.72 13.71 9.75
CA ALA A 495 18.40 14.96 10.14
C ALA A 495 19.76 14.76 10.83
N ASP A 496 20.26 13.53 10.96
CA ASP A 496 21.55 13.28 11.61
C ASP A 496 22.73 13.56 10.65
N PRO A 497 23.78 14.28 11.09
CA PRO A 497 25.00 14.47 10.30
C PRO A 497 25.64 13.17 9.80
N LYS A 498 25.38 12.05 10.46
CA LYS A 498 25.81 10.72 10.04
C LYS A 498 25.33 10.36 8.63
N LEU A 499 24.16 10.80 8.20
CA LEU A 499 23.69 10.51 6.83
C LEU A 499 24.51 11.23 5.75
N VAL A 500 25.03 12.42 6.06
CA VAL A 500 25.98 13.12 5.17
C VAL A 500 27.34 12.41 5.20
N GLU A 501 27.81 12.00 6.39
CA GLU A 501 29.06 11.23 6.55
C GLU A 501 29.04 9.92 5.76
N LEU A 502 27.89 9.23 5.75
CA LEU A 502 27.67 7.99 5.00
C LEU A 502 27.42 8.22 3.50
N GLY A 503 27.41 9.47 3.03
CA GLY A 503 27.17 9.82 1.62
C GLY A 503 25.74 9.63 1.16
N LEU A 504 24.78 9.47 2.09
CA LEU A 504 23.36 9.29 1.78
C LEU A 504 22.66 10.63 1.50
N LEU A 505 23.14 11.72 2.10
CA LEU A 505 22.68 13.07 1.82
C LEU A 505 23.81 13.93 1.26
N SER A 506 23.50 14.73 0.25
CA SER A 506 24.44 15.65 -0.40
C SER A 506 24.62 16.97 0.36
N SER A 507 23.74 17.27 1.31
CA SER A 507 23.72 18.53 2.07
C SER A 507 23.23 18.30 3.51
N PRO A 508 23.83 18.97 4.52
CA PRO A 508 23.34 18.93 5.89
C PRO A 508 21.98 19.62 6.06
N ASP A 509 21.52 20.38 5.06
CA ASP A 509 20.21 21.04 5.08
C ASP A 509 19.12 20.24 4.35
N ALA A 510 19.46 19.13 3.68
CA ALA A 510 18.51 18.37 2.86
C ALA A 510 17.29 17.89 3.67
N TYR A 511 17.50 17.42 4.91
CA TYR A 511 16.45 16.90 5.81
C TYR A 511 15.30 17.89 6.07
N LYS A 512 15.56 19.19 5.91
CA LYS A 512 14.56 20.24 6.12
C LYS A 512 13.39 20.11 5.14
N ALA A 513 13.65 19.63 3.92
CA ALA A 513 12.59 19.32 2.96
C ALA A 513 11.60 18.31 3.54
N GLN A 514 12.08 17.17 4.06
CA GLN A 514 11.23 16.15 4.67
C GLN A 514 10.50 16.67 5.91
N TYR A 515 11.16 17.47 6.75
CA TYR A 515 10.51 18.01 7.95
C TYR A 515 9.36 18.94 7.59
N TYR A 516 9.56 19.78 6.57
CA TYR A 516 8.52 20.69 6.09
C TYR A 516 7.34 19.94 5.51
N THR A 517 7.58 19.01 4.57
CA THR A 517 6.51 18.25 3.91
C THR A 517 5.76 17.38 4.91
N TYR A 518 6.45 16.72 5.85
CA TYR A 518 5.83 15.88 6.87
C TYR A 518 4.92 16.68 7.81
N LEU A 519 5.39 17.83 8.34
CA LEU A 519 4.58 18.68 9.21
C LEU A 519 3.45 19.37 8.45
N MET A 520 3.66 19.80 7.21
CA MET A 520 2.61 20.35 6.34
C MET A 520 1.50 19.33 6.09
N ASN A 521 1.88 18.09 5.78
CA ASN A 521 0.95 16.98 5.60
C ASN A 521 0.16 16.71 6.89
N GLY A 522 0.88 16.45 7.99
CA GLY A 522 0.31 16.06 9.28
C GLY A 522 -0.63 17.11 9.90
N LEU A 523 -0.26 18.39 9.83
CA LEU A 523 -1.04 19.49 10.40
C LEU A 523 -2.23 19.93 9.54
N MET A 524 -2.13 19.79 8.21
CA MET A 524 -3.01 20.52 7.31
C MET A 524 -3.39 19.76 6.04
N THR A 525 -2.44 19.44 5.16
CA THR A 525 -2.80 19.09 3.79
C THR A 525 -3.31 17.66 3.63
N GLN A 526 -3.06 16.76 4.58
CA GLN A 526 -3.66 15.42 4.55
C GLN A 526 -5.20 15.44 4.65
N LEU A 527 -5.77 16.54 5.17
CA LEU A 527 -7.21 16.69 5.37
C LEU A 527 -7.99 16.66 4.05
N VAL A 528 -7.34 16.84 2.90
CA VAL A 528 -7.97 16.66 1.57
C VAL A 528 -8.55 15.27 1.34
N ARG A 529 -8.16 14.29 2.17
CA ARG A 529 -8.59 12.89 2.16
C ARG A 529 -9.82 12.64 3.04
N ILE A 530 -10.23 13.61 3.85
CA ILE A 530 -11.29 13.43 4.86
C ILE A 530 -12.59 14.07 4.36
N GLU A 531 -13.70 13.36 4.49
CA GLU A 531 -15.01 13.94 4.18
C GLU A 531 -15.41 14.99 5.24
N PRO A 532 -16.08 16.10 4.85
CA PRO A 532 -16.51 17.12 5.79
C PRO A 532 -17.33 16.56 6.96
N GLY A 533 -16.90 16.87 8.19
CA GLY A 533 -17.54 16.42 9.43
C GLY A 533 -16.97 15.11 9.99
N ASN A 534 -16.14 14.38 9.23
CA ASN A 534 -15.48 13.18 9.71
C ASN A 534 -14.20 13.50 10.50
N SER A 535 -13.76 12.51 11.28
CA SER A 535 -12.47 12.51 11.99
C SER A 535 -11.44 11.70 11.21
N VAL A 536 -10.18 11.74 11.64
CA VAL A 536 -9.14 10.87 11.08
C VAL A 536 -9.31 9.46 11.67
N GLU A 537 -9.50 8.47 10.81
CA GLU A 537 -9.72 7.06 11.20
C GLU A 537 -8.51 6.17 10.92
N GLU A 538 -7.91 6.32 9.75
CA GLU A 538 -6.85 5.44 9.27
C GLU A 538 -5.54 5.63 10.07
N ALA A 539 -4.86 4.52 10.39
CA ALA A 539 -3.73 4.47 11.32
C ALA A 539 -2.54 5.33 10.88
N HIS A 540 -2.18 5.32 9.59
CA HIS A 540 -1.07 6.13 9.08
C HIS A 540 -1.39 7.64 9.10
N MET A 541 -2.60 8.05 8.70
CA MET A 541 -3.03 9.45 8.84
C MET A 541 -3.06 9.90 10.30
N ARG A 542 -3.55 9.03 11.19
CA ARG A 542 -3.54 9.27 12.64
C ARG A 542 -2.12 9.46 13.15
N ASN A 543 -1.19 8.60 12.78
CA ASN A 543 0.21 8.69 13.23
C ASN A 543 0.86 10.03 12.78
N ARG A 544 0.67 10.42 11.51
CA ARG A 544 1.22 11.67 10.97
C ARG A 544 0.63 12.88 11.67
N GLN A 545 -0.69 12.87 11.90
CA GLN A 545 -1.36 13.95 12.64
C GLN A 545 -0.90 14.01 14.10
N LEU A 546 -0.74 12.86 14.76
CA LEU A 546 -0.26 12.73 16.14
C LEU A 546 1.10 13.41 16.27
N ILE A 547 2.06 12.98 15.46
CA ILE A 547 3.44 13.49 15.49
C ILE A 547 3.43 15.00 15.24
N ALA A 548 2.76 15.44 14.17
CA ALA A 548 2.79 16.83 13.76
C ALA A 548 2.13 17.76 14.79
N ARG A 549 0.96 17.38 15.33
CA ARG A 549 0.27 18.16 16.35
C ARG A 549 0.97 18.16 17.70
N TRP A 550 1.57 17.04 18.09
CA TRP A 550 2.35 16.98 19.33
C TRP A 550 3.56 17.91 19.25
N VAL A 551 4.32 17.86 18.16
CA VAL A 551 5.46 18.77 17.93
C VAL A 551 5.02 20.23 17.87
N PHE A 552 3.91 20.51 17.18
CA PHE A 552 3.34 21.85 17.12
C PHE A 552 2.96 22.39 18.51
N GLU A 553 2.29 21.59 19.34
CA GLU A 553 1.92 21.98 20.70
C GLU A 553 3.15 22.20 21.59
N LYS A 554 4.09 21.25 21.60
CA LYS A 554 5.29 21.33 22.46
C LYS A 554 6.29 22.39 21.99
N GLY A 555 6.33 22.69 20.70
CA GLY A 555 7.15 23.74 20.11
C GLY A 555 6.56 25.15 20.21
N ALA A 556 5.30 25.31 20.67
CA ALA A 556 4.60 26.58 20.63
C ALA A 556 5.24 27.69 21.49
N ALA A 557 5.80 27.34 22.65
CA ALA A 557 6.43 28.32 23.55
C ALA A 557 7.67 28.99 22.91
N ASP A 558 8.42 28.23 22.11
CA ASP A 558 9.62 28.68 21.39
C ASP A 558 9.31 29.13 19.96
N LYS A 559 8.03 29.02 19.54
CA LYS A 559 7.58 29.21 18.14
C LYS A 559 8.36 28.35 17.15
N ALA A 560 8.73 27.13 17.52
CA ALA A 560 9.48 26.23 16.64
C ALA A 560 8.71 25.92 15.34
N VAL A 561 7.38 25.79 15.44
CA VAL A 561 6.44 25.62 14.33
C VAL A 561 5.24 26.55 14.54
N GLU A 562 4.82 27.26 13.50
CA GLU A 562 3.66 28.16 13.51
C GLU A 562 2.69 27.83 12.37
N LEU A 563 1.39 28.04 12.62
CA LEU A 563 0.36 28.12 11.58
C LEU A 563 0.03 29.60 11.34
N VAL A 564 0.52 30.15 10.23
CA VAL A 564 0.35 31.57 9.90
C VAL A 564 -0.70 31.74 8.82
N LYS A 565 -1.47 32.84 8.88
CA LYS A 565 -2.42 33.21 7.82
C LYS A 565 -1.88 34.34 6.96
N LYS A 566 -1.85 34.13 5.65
CA LYS A 566 -1.54 35.15 4.63
C LYS A 566 -2.66 35.15 3.60
N ASP A 567 -3.29 36.32 3.39
CA ASP A 567 -4.40 36.50 2.46
C ASP A 567 -5.56 35.50 2.68
N GLY A 568 -5.85 35.19 3.94
CA GLY A 568 -6.90 34.25 4.33
C GLY A 568 -6.54 32.77 4.24
N LYS A 569 -5.35 32.43 3.74
CA LYS A 569 -4.84 31.05 3.64
C LYS A 569 -3.87 30.73 4.77
N THR A 570 -4.02 29.56 5.37
CA THR A 570 -3.16 29.01 6.42
C THR A 570 -1.94 28.32 5.82
N TYR A 571 -0.77 28.53 6.40
CA TYR A 571 0.50 27.91 6.00
C TYR A 571 1.27 27.43 7.23
N VAL A 572 1.99 26.32 7.06
CA VAL A 572 2.96 25.86 8.06
C VAL A 572 4.27 26.63 7.89
N VAL A 573 4.83 27.11 9.00
CA VAL A 573 6.15 27.75 9.07
C VAL A 573 6.97 27.02 10.13
N ILE A 574 8.19 26.61 9.76
CA ILE A 574 9.16 26.03 10.69
C ILE A 574 10.26 27.05 10.92
N ASN A 575 10.35 27.57 12.14
CA ASN A 575 11.36 28.57 12.50
C ASN A 575 12.65 27.95 13.04
N ASP A 576 12.55 26.75 13.64
CA ASP A 576 13.71 26.04 14.21
C ASP A 576 13.63 24.53 13.95
N TYR A 577 14.26 24.11 12.85
CA TYR A 577 14.34 22.70 12.44
C TYR A 577 15.12 21.82 13.44
N GLN A 578 16.08 22.39 14.19
CA GLN A 578 16.84 21.62 15.18
C GLN A 578 16.01 21.36 16.43
N LYS A 579 15.21 22.36 16.86
CA LYS A 579 14.23 22.16 17.92
C LYS A 579 13.17 21.14 17.52
N VAL A 580 12.70 21.15 16.27
CA VAL A 580 11.78 20.12 15.75
C VAL A 580 12.41 18.71 15.85
N ARG A 581 13.69 18.55 15.48
CA ARG A 581 14.40 17.27 15.63
C ARG A 581 14.43 16.79 17.09
N GLN A 582 14.71 17.69 18.03
CA GLN A 582 14.70 17.37 19.47
C GLN A 582 13.31 16.89 19.92
N LEU A 583 12.25 17.58 19.50
CA LEU A 583 10.87 17.21 19.81
C LEU A 583 10.49 15.85 19.20
N PHE A 584 10.94 15.53 17.99
CA PHE A 584 10.78 14.18 17.44
C PHE A 584 11.46 13.13 18.33
N GLY A 585 12.67 13.41 18.82
CA GLY A 585 13.37 12.50 19.73
C GLY A 585 12.67 12.32 21.08
N GLU A 586 12.12 13.39 21.65
CA GLU A 586 11.32 13.34 22.89
C GLU A 586 10.06 12.48 22.71
N LEU A 587 9.33 12.68 21.61
CA LEU A 587 8.14 11.88 21.32
C LEU A 587 8.48 10.42 21.01
N LEU A 588 9.59 10.16 20.30
CA LEU A 588 10.07 8.80 20.04
C LEU A 588 10.36 8.05 21.34
N ALA A 589 11.00 8.72 22.31
CA ALA A 589 11.27 8.15 23.62
C ALA A 589 9.98 7.78 24.38
N GLU A 590 8.97 8.65 24.35
CA GLU A 590 7.69 8.39 25.01
C GLU A 590 6.89 7.28 24.32
N ILE A 591 6.82 7.28 23.00
CA ILE A 591 6.12 6.24 22.23
C ILE A 591 6.82 4.88 22.41
N GLN A 592 8.16 4.84 22.39
CA GLN A 592 8.91 3.62 22.67
C GLN A 592 8.64 3.13 24.11
N ARG A 593 8.55 4.02 25.10
CA ARG A 593 8.18 3.65 26.47
C ARG A 593 6.80 3.00 26.49
N ILE A 594 5.79 3.66 25.92
CA ILE A 594 4.41 3.17 25.86
C ILE A 594 4.35 1.76 25.28
N LYS A 595 4.99 1.54 24.11
CA LYS A 595 5.06 0.23 23.46
C LYS A 595 5.76 -0.79 24.36
N SER A 596 6.94 -0.45 24.86
CA SER A 596 7.81 -1.39 25.58
C SER A 596 7.28 -1.80 26.95
N THR A 597 6.39 -0.99 27.54
CA THR A 597 5.72 -1.28 28.82
C THR A 597 4.28 -1.77 28.68
N GLY A 598 3.71 -1.78 27.47
CA GLY A 598 2.30 -2.14 27.24
C GLY A 598 1.31 -1.13 27.85
N ASP A 599 1.64 0.16 27.81
CA ASP A 599 0.83 1.23 28.42
C ASP A 599 -0.37 1.62 27.54
N PHE A 600 -1.43 0.82 27.62
CA PHE A 600 -2.65 1.02 26.83
C PHE A 600 -3.28 2.41 27.05
N GLU A 601 -3.37 2.89 28.29
CA GLU A 601 -3.99 4.20 28.58
C GLU A 601 -3.12 5.37 28.10
N GLY A 602 -1.79 5.23 28.15
CA GLY A 602 -0.86 6.18 27.52
C GLY A 602 -1.04 6.25 26.01
N ALA A 603 -1.11 5.10 25.33
CA ALA A 603 -1.39 5.02 23.90
C ALA A 603 -2.74 5.67 23.54
N ARG A 604 -3.82 5.30 24.24
CA ARG A 604 -5.14 5.89 24.09
C ARG A 604 -5.09 7.42 24.24
N THR A 605 -4.42 7.91 25.28
CA THR A 605 -4.33 9.35 25.56
C THR A 605 -3.64 10.10 24.43
N LEU A 606 -2.54 9.59 23.88
CA LEU A 606 -1.85 10.22 22.76
C LEU A 606 -2.70 10.22 21.49
N VAL A 607 -3.28 9.07 21.13
CA VAL A 607 -4.06 8.95 19.89
C VAL A 607 -5.32 9.83 19.96
N GLU A 608 -6.12 9.73 21.02
CA GLU A 608 -7.39 10.45 21.11
C GLU A 608 -7.23 11.98 21.20
N ASN A 609 -6.12 12.46 21.78
CA ASN A 609 -5.88 13.89 21.92
C ASN A 609 -5.24 14.53 20.69
N TYR A 610 -4.33 13.81 20.00
CA TYR A 610 -3.52 14.40 18.94
C TYR A 610 -3.82 13.84 17.54
N ALA A 611 -4.37 12.63 17.42
CA ALA A 611 -4.47 11.93 16.14
C ALA A 611 -5.85 11.99 15.49
N VAL A 612 -6.93 12.15 16.25
CA VAL A 612 -8.31 11.94 15.76
C VAL A 612 -8.98 13.23 15.27
N LYS A 613 -8.96 14.29 16.08
CA LYS A 613 -9.83 15.46 15.91
C LYS A 613 -9.37 16.39 14.78
N VAL A 614 -10.28 16.66 13.84
CA VAL A 614 -10.09 17.62 12.74
C VAL A 614 -10.70 18.98 13.10
N ASP A 615 -10.00 20.08 12.83
CA ASP A 615 -10.59 21.42 12.94
C ASP A 615 -11.48 21.70 11.71
N PRO A 616 -12.80 21.87 11.87
CA PRO A 616 -13.70 22.07 10.73
C PRO A 616 -13.37 23.31 9.90
N ALA A 617 -12.85 24.38 10.52
CA ALA A 617 -12.54 25.62 9.81
C ALA A 617 -11.32 25.45 8.90
N LEU A 618 -10.21 24.91 9.43
CA LEU A 618 -9.03 24.58 8.64
C LEU A 618 -9.35 23.54 7.55
N HIS A 619 -10.14 22.53 7.88
CA HIS A 619 -10.50 21.48 6.93
C HIS A 619 -11.27 22.05 5.73
N ALA A 620 -12.29 22.87 5.97
CA ALA A 620 -13.04 23.52 4.88
C ALA A 620 -12.14 24.42 4.02
N GLU A 621 -11.21 25.17 4.65
CA GLU A 621 -10.24 26.00 3.94
C GLU A 621 -9.34 25.16 3.01
N VAL A 622 -8.77 24.07 3.52
CA VAL A 622 -7.89 23.15 2.78
C VAL A 622 -8.63 22.52 1.60
N LEU A 623 -9.86 22.03 1.80
CA LEU A 623 -10.68 21.47 0.72
C LEU A 623 -10.99 22.50 -0.38
N GLU A 624 -11.31 23.75 0.00
CA GLU A 624 -11.59 24.81 -0.98
C GLU A 624 -10.36 25.14 -1.83
N ARG A 625 -9.18 25.21 -1.21
CA ARG A 625 -7.91 25.45 -1.88
C ARG A 625 -7.54 24.29 -2.81
N TYR A 626 -7.62 23.07 -2.29
CA TYR A 626 -7.25 21.85 -3.02
C TYR A 626 -8.15 21.59 -4.23
N LYS A 627 -9.46 21.86 -4.10
CA LYS A 627 -10.42 21.71 -5.22
C LYS A 627 -10.05 22.55 -6.45
N LYS A 628 -9.39 23.71 -6.26
CA LYS A 628 -8.95 24.58 -7.37
C LYS A 628 -7.81 23.96 -8.18
N LEU A 629 -7.08 22.99 -7.62
CA LEU A 629 -6.00 22.26 -8.29
C LEU A 629 -6.51 21.12 -9.17
N ASN A 630 -7.78 20.71 -9.01
CA ASN A 630 -8.38 19.57 -9.73
C ASN A 630 -7.58 18.26 -9.59
N LEU A 631 -6.99 18.04 -8.42
CA LEU A 631 -6.22 16.83 -8.09
C LEU A 631 -7.07 15.85 -7.28
N ALA A 632 -6.92 14.56 -7.53
CA ALA A 632 -7.50 13.53 -6.68
C ALA A 632 -6.62 13.24 -5.46
N PRO A 633 -7.14 13.14 -4.23
CA PRO A 633 -6.34 12.91 -3.02
C PRO A 633 -5.77 11.48 -2.91
N TYR A 634 -6.40 10.50 -3.57
CA TYR A 634 -5.96 9.11 -3.56
C TYR A 634 -5.42 8.69 -4.91
N LYS A 635 -4.37 7.88 -4.93
CA LYS A 635 -3.78 7.34 -6.15
C LYS A 635 -3.81 5.82 -6.11
N GLY A 636 -3.94 5.21 -7.28
CA GLY A 636 -3.64 3.81 -7.50
C GLY A 636 -3.06 3.60 -8.87
N PHE A 637 -2.61 2.39 -9.16
CA PHE A 637 -1.85 2.08 -10.36
C PHE A 637 -2.54 1.04 -11.24
N VAL A 638 -2.48 1.23 -12.55
CA VAL A 638 -2.61 0.11 -13.48
C VAL A 638 -1.30 -0.66 -13.54
N ASN A 639 -1.40 -1.98 -13.60
CA ASN A 639 -0.27 -2.86 -13.85
C ASN A 639 0.17 -2.78 -15.32
N PRO A 640 1.42 -3.10 -15.63
CA PRO A 640 1.82 -3.45 -17.00
C PRO A 640 1.20 -4.79 -17.41
N LYS A 641 1.21 -5.06 -18.73
CA LYS A 641 0.78 -6.34 -19.29
C LYS A 641 2.00 -7.14 -19.74
N TYR A 642 2.11 -8.38 -19.27
CA TYR A 642 3.16 -9.31 -19.69
C TYR A 642 2.62 -10.30 -20.71
N GLU A 643 3.42 -10.64 -21.72
CA GLU A 643 3.06 -11.64 -22.73
C GLU A 643 4.21 -12.62 -22.96
N LEU A 644 3.90 -13.92 -23.01
CA LEU A 644 4.84 -14.95 -23.44
C LEU A 644 4.95 -14.94 -24.96
N VAL A 645 6.18 -14.85 -25.48
CA VAL A 645 6.48 -15.05 -26.90
C VAL A 645 6.98 -16.48 -27.08
N THR A 646 6.31 -17.28 -27.90
CA THR A 646 6.67 -18.68 -28.14
C THR A 646 7.05 -18.95 -29.59
N ASP A 647 7.92 -19.93 -29.81
CA ASP A 647 8.18 -20.47 -31.14
C ASP A 647 7.05 -21.41 -31.60
N GLU A 648 7.16 -21.94 -32.83
CA GLU A 648 6.17 -22.87 -33.41
C GLU A 648 6.01 -24.17 -32.61
N ASN A 649 6.98 -24.52 -31.75
CA ASN A 649 6.95 -25.72 -30.91
C ASN A 649 6.39 -25.43 -29.51
N GLY A 650 6.03 -24.18 -29.19
CA GLY A 650 5.55 -23.76 -27.88
C GLY A 650 6.67 -23.50 -26.87
N THR A 651 7.94 -23.43 -27.30
CA THR A 651 9.07 -23.04 -26.45
C THR A 651 9.04 -21.52 -26.25
N VAL A 652 9.16 -21.05 -25.02
CA VAL A 652 9.24 -19.62 -24.73
C VAL A 652 10.56 -19.07 -25.28
N THR A 653 10.49 -17.97 -26.03
CA THR A 653 11.64 -17.29 -26.65
C THR A 653 11.86 -15.88 -26.09
N ASP A 654 10.81 -15.24 -25.58
CA ASP A 654 10.90 -13.98 -24.83
C ASP A 654 9.67 -13.80 -23.92
N VAL A 655 9.77 -12.82 -23.02
CA VAL A 655 8.64 -12.26 -22.28
C VAL A 655 8.68 -10.76 -22.47
N THR A 656 7.60 -10.20 -22.99
CA THR A 656 7.48 -8.76 -23.24
C THR A 656 6.65 -8.09 -22.14
N VAL A 657 6.86 -6.80 -21.94
CA VAL A 657 6.10 -5.95 -21.03
C VAL A 657 5.55 -4.75 -21.80
N SER A 658 4.26 -4.45 -21.66
CA SER A 658 3.61 -3.28 -22.27
C SER A 658 2.85 -2.44 -21.26
N TYR A 659 2.64 -1.16 -21.61
CA TYR A 659 2.04 -0.15 -20.73
C TYR A 659 0.83 0.53 -21.39
N ASP A 660 0.21 -0.14 -22.36
CA ASP A 660 -0.77 0.46 -23.27
C ASP A 660 -2.23 0.33 -22.78
N GLU A 661 -2.49 -0.49 -21.76
CA GLU A 661 -3.84 -0.66 -21.22
C GLU A 661 -4.28 0.50 -20.32
N GLY A 662 -5.51 0.96 -20.55
CA GLY A 662 -6.22 1.84 -19.62
C GLY A 662 -6.84 1.08 -18.44
N TYR A 663 -7.32 1.83 -17.45
CA TYR A 663 -7.90 1.27 -16.22
C TYR A 663 -9.13 0.39 -16.46
N VAL A 664 -10.08 0.86 -17.30
CA VAL A 664 -11.30 0.09 -17.62
C VAL A 664 -10.97 -1.20 -18.36
N GLU A 665 -10.05 -1.13 -19.34
CA GLU A 665 -9.62 -2.28 -20.14
C GLU A 665 -8.99 -3.35 -19.24
N GLN A 666 -8.07 -2.93 -18.38
CA GLN A 666 -7.40 -3.82 -17.44
C GLN A 666 -8.37 -4.46 -16.43
N MET A 667 -9.27 -3.67 -15.84
CA MET A 667 -10.23 -4.21 -14.86
C MET A 667 -11.21 -5.19 -15.49
N LEU A 668 -11.70 -4.93 -16.70
CA LEU A 668 -12.55 -5.86 -17.44
C LEU A 668 -11.81 -7.13 -17.87
N ARG A 669 -10.53 -7.01 -18.29
CA ARG A 669 -9.68 -8.16 -18.60
C ARG A 669 -9.47 -9.03 -17.35
N TYR A 670 -9.14 -8.44 -16.21
CA TYR A 670 -9.01 -9.18 -14.94
C TYR A 670 -10.32 -9.85 -14.54
N SER A 671 -11.45 -9.17 -14.72
CA SER A 671 -12.77 -9.77 -14.46
C SER A 671 -13.16 -10.90 -15.43
N THR A 672 -12.50 -11.00 -16.59
CA THR A 672 -12.77 -12.03 -17.59
C THR A 672 -11.80 -13.21 -17.46
N ASP A 673 -10.50 -12.92 -17.37
CA ASP A 673 -9.44 -13.92 -17.47
C ASP A 673 -8.94 -14.39 -16.09
N TYR A 674 -9.08 -13.56 -15.04
CA TYR A 674 -8.51 -13.77 -13.69
C TYR A 674 -9.59 -13.68 -12.60
N SER A 675 -10.78 -14.22 -12.87
CA SER A 675 -11.95 -14.15 -11.97
C SER A 675 -12.54 -15.55 -11.68
N PRO A 676 -11.75 -16.50 -11.12
CA PRO A 676 -12.13 -17.91 -11.06
C PRO A 676 -13.13 -18.27 -9.95
N LEU A 677 -13.36 -17.40 -8.95
CA LEU A 677 -14.27 -17.74 -7.84
C LEU A 677 -15.74 -17.78 -8.30
N PRO A 678 -16.60 -18.59 -7.65
CA PRO A 678 -18.04 -18.43 -7.79
C PRO A 678 -18.49 -17.08 -7.23
N SER A 679 -19.67 -16.61 -7.65
CA SER A 679 -20.18 -15.31 -7.18
C SER A 679 -20.59 -15.31 -5.70
N ILE A 680 -20.70 -16.49 -5.08
CA ILE A 680 -21.05 -16.71 -3.68
C ILE A 680 -20.08 -17.74 -3.10
N ASN A 681 -19.49 -17.40 -1.96
CA ASN A 681 -18.55 -18.25 -1.24
C ASN A 681 -19.00 -18.28 0.23
N ASN A 682 -19.70 -19.34 0.66
CA ASN A 682 -20.22 -19.48 2.04
C ASN A 682 -19.50 -20.60 2.80
#